data_AF-A0A7C3K319-F1
#
_entry.id   AF-A0A7C3K319-F1
#
_cell.length_a   1.000
_cell.length_b   1.000
_cell.length_c   1.000
_cell.angle_alpha   90.00
_cell.angle_beta   90.00
_cell.angle_gamma   90.00
#
_symmetry.space_group_name_H-M   'P 1'
#
loop_
_entity.id
_entity.type
_entity.pdbx_description
1 polymer ?
#
loop_
_entity_poly.entity_id
_entity_poly.type
_entity_poly.pdbx_seq_one_letter_code
_entity_poly.pdbx_strand_id
1 'polypeptide(L)'
;MAKKWVVPCKVCGTPIEYSDTSHQRMKEHGHSRPEYCKDHQPIHRKWKSSMGVSYFDLAPLPGADLTTMQAGWLGSVYHPPRKHEAVVFTPGFDENRFGLTRQKVFEIYEWLKDPEHQVVVVVGPTGSGKSTALPYWLMNPPDEVGEKDFFTRRGQILITQPRILATEKIAKYLGEQLIGSGIGAGLDVGFRHSKLPNADRMNTIVFETDGTLINLIQRGGLSDLSLIMIDEAHERSTNIDQILRLLKKALPLYPHLKLLIVSATINAEKFVDFFGRNTAKTVDLEGKGKFGYQVFFAEGEDALPLEDLARSGKFVVRALTRKVIWLLTEIVEKRKPWGDILGFLQGVAQIKEVATIIRREVYQNEKFRDVVVVHELYAHLPEEEKEFVEQSGDSLQVRVIISTNVAEASLTVEGVVYVVDSGLEFQGQWDRGTTSQKVVPVLISKANARQRWGRSGRTAEGEVYCLYTEKQFNELMLDYPTPAIQRSSMEEVILTSKASGFDDITSGWIDSPDAKELARAEVALKSKGALDSEGSITEYGLLVKYIPYPILLADLVMKADQLGVAIEVATVLPIIKNGGQRRLLTWKWDWDAYTKRDVAQIHRGLMTGCLDDIEFCLKIYSLWSEPLGSEGKTEEEKESQREKWAKANFVNHRVLLDIQTQREAVLEALYRHSKETARRGIQFNLLDRVRMLFAACLPEVRGIVAPSLGTYNFQAGAKPQQGSSVILTMATFPEWKEYFGVLDEMGYSPILLGKFVSEWEAKASVDKRVTGAFSRLFLDQAVAISSRFECSVTSSQDGQIDVSLGEKVSGRKEVEEAYRLIEEEMENEEDNGEAQEEEHPVLSSPEEAVALEFQAKLQVADGQEYPLGSRVLAEVVAYDFTDPGCPVVILEPVPLPDPFDLFSQRYQVSDEVWVEVVGKEEYPGDFRPSLVVKEKESGHEILMEPEDLSFTFSSSLLDRLAVGTTLRAVVEEVNTSQHRVKVTSLPILEKELDVLMGAGSSNGQIETEACVAEVRGKDRVFFQLEGSRPEEGIFFLVSVSGKGLPKPAKEFQPGETQKYKIRVKRQTDRETRIPLSRISEKLHSILGWEQGNLAWIGGLLCYRGRMTQDQLFEYKSYDGDKSFHRALNVLYARSNQLWVTKVVDSGWKERILQDYPVGSKVQGRVIGSISAGLTLWISPSLEAFIPRSLTFDGMLDLSIGTEIAGKVVEANEERTNLILSAL
;
A
#
# COMPACT_ATOMS: atom_id res chain seq x y z
N MET A 1 -5.65 -23.64 52.24
CA MET A 1 -5.26 -22.36 51.60
C MET A 1 -3.87 -22.53 51.03
N ALA A 2 -3.67 -22.08 49.80
CA ALA A 2 -2.37 -22.18 49.13
C ALA A 2 -1.43 -21.09 49.65
N LYS A 3 -0.12 -21.35 49.61
CA LYS A 3 0.91 -20.47 50.17
C LYS A 3 1.98 -20.20 49.12
N LYS A 4 2.41 -18.94 49.04
CA LYS A 4 3.67 -18.55 48.39
C LYS A 4 4.61 -17.99 49.43
N TRP A 5 5.90 -18.15 49.20
CA TRP A 5 6.95 -17.73 50.10
C TRP A 5 7.75 -16.60 49.46
N VAL A 6 8.02 -15.55 50.24
CA VAL A 6 8.89 -14.44 49.85
C VAL A 6 10.20 -14.55 50.62
N VAL A 7 11.32 -14.52 49.91
CA VAL A 7 12.68 -14.59 50.47
C VAL A 7 13.58 -13.55 49.81
N PRO A 8 14.44 -12.83 50.54
CA PRO A 8 15.37 -11.87 49.94
C PRO A 8 16.46 -12.58 49.13
N CYS A 9 16.88 -12.02 48.00
CA CYS A 9 17.97 -12.53 47.17
C CYS A 9 19.30 -12.63 47.93
N LYS A 10 20.05 -13.72 47.73
CA LYS A 10 21.39 -13.94 48.34
C LYS A 10 22.42 -12.84 48.02
N VAL A 11 22.24 -12.11 46.92
CA VAL A 11 23.22 -11.12 46.43
C VAL A 11 22.76 -9.70 46.70
N CYS A 12 21.58 -9.31 46.20
CA CYS A 12 21.09 -7.93 46.28
C CYS A 12 19.96 -7.70 47.28
N GLY A 13 19.46 -8.74 47.94
CA GLY A 13 18.33 -8.63 48.89
C GLY A 13 16.96 -8.44 48.24
N THR A 14 16.85 -8.22 46.92
CA THR A 14 15.57 -8.11 46.20
C THR A 14 14.64 -9.29 46.53
N PRO A 15 13.36 -9.07 46.84
CA PRO A 15 12.42 -10.15 47.15
C PRO A 15 12.29 -11.14 45.99
N ILE A 16 12.29 -12.43 46.31
CA ILE A 16 12.07 -13.53 45.39
C ILE A 16 10.88 -14.32 45.90
N GLU A 17 9.99 -14.70 45.00
CA GLU A 17 8.82 -15.51 45.33
C GLU A 17 9.01 -16.96 44.89
N TYR A 18 8.46 -17.90 45.66
CA TYR A 18 8.28 -19.28 45.22
C TYR A 18 7.04 -19.92 45.83
N SER A 19 6.36 -20.83 45.13
CA SER A 19 5.15 -21.47 45.67
C SER A 19 5.51 -22.62 46.62
N ASP A 20 4.66 -22.86 47.62
CA ASP A 20 4.84 -23.94 48.59
C ASP A 20 4.77 -25.32 47.91
N THR A 21 3.85 -25.47 46.95
CA THR A 21 3.68 -26.65 46.09
C THR A 21 4.93 -26.97 45.27
N SER A 22 5.47 -25.98 44.54
CA SER A 22 6.70 -26.17 43.76
C SER A 22 7.90 -26.49 44.67
N HIS A 23 7.96 -25.89 45.86
CA HIS A 23 9.01 -26.19 46.84
C HIS A 23 8.93 -27.62 47.38
N GLN A 24 7.75 -28.08 47.80
CA GLN A 24 7.56 -29.43 48.32
C GLN A 24 7.97 -30.48 47.29
N ARG A 25 7.51 -30.31 46.04
CA ARG A 25 7.89 -31.17 44.92
C ARG A 25 9.40 -31.20 44.68
N MET A 26 10.07 -30.04 44.67
CA MET A 26 11.54 -30.01 44.52
C MET A 26 12.26 -30.72 45.64
N LYS A 27 11.77 -30.57 46.87
CA LYS A 27 12.37 -31.22 48.03
C LYS A 27 12.30 -32.74 47.87
N GLU A 28 11.20 -33.28 47.37
CA GLU A 28 11.05 -34.71 47.05
C GLU A 28 12.03 -35.18 45.95
N HIS A 29 12.34 -34.32 44.98
CA HIS A 29 13.33 -34.58 43.93
C HIS A 29 14.78 -34.21 44.32
N GLY A 30 15.06 -33.90 45.58
CA GLY A 30 16.42 -33.58 46.05
C GLY A 30 16.97 -32.24 45.53
N HIS A 31 16.10 -31.30 45.19
CA HIS A 31 16.46 -30.00 44.63
C HIS A 31 16.32 -28.86 45.64
N SER A 32 17.15 -27.83 45.49
CA SER A 32 17.16 -26.64 46.35
C SER A 32 16.12 -25.61 45.93
N ARG A 33 15.63 -24.85 46.91
CA ARG A 33 14.75 -23.67 46.72
C ARG A 33 15.44 -22.55 45.90
N PRO A 34 14.68 -21.57 45.35
CA PRO A 34 15.26 -20.45 44.64
C PRO A 34 15.97 -19.51 45.61
N GLU A 35 17.13 -19.00 45.22
CA GLU A 35 17.97 -18.19 46.11
C GLU A 35 18.42 -16.86 45.52
N TYR A 36 18.27 -16.69 44.21
CA TYR A 36 18.74 -15.54 43.44
C TYR A 36 17.59 -14.91 42.65
N CYS A 37 17.53 -13.57 42.58
CA CYS A 37 16.56 -12.86 41.75
C CYS A 37 16.90 -13.05 40.27
N LYS A 38 15.99 -12.62 39.38
CA LYS A 38 16.13 -12.81 37.93
C LYS A 38 17.47 -12.29 37.39
N ASP A 39 17.96 -11.16 37.87
CA ASP A 39 19.23 -10.56 37.41
C ASP A 39 20.47 -11.33 37.88
N HIS A 40 20.39 -11.93 39.07
CA HIS A 40 21.51 -12.67 39.67
C HIS A 40 21.52 -14.16 39.34
N GLN A 41 20.44 -14.71 38.79
CA GLN A 41 20.40 -16.12 38.34
C GLN A 41 21.37 -16.43 37.18
N PRO A 42 21.51 -15.60 36.12
CA PRO A 42 22.50 -15.81 35.06
C PRO A 42 23.94 -15.71 35.59
N ILE A 43 24.20 -14.75 36.47
CA ILE A 43 25.51 -14.55 37.09
C ILE A 43 25.91 -15.78 37.90
N HIS A 44 25.01 -16.30 38.73
CA HIS A 44 25.24 -17.51 39.50
C HIS A 44 25.40 -18.76 38.61
N ARG A 45 24.65 -18.88 37.51
CA ARG A 45 24.87 -19.94 36.51
C ARG A 45 26.27 -19.85 35.90
N LYS A 46 26.73 -18.64 35.56
CA LYS A 46 28.07 -18.40 35.03
C LYS A 46 29.14 -18.80 36.05
N TRP A 47 28.96 -18.42 37.33
CA TRP A 47 29.84 -18.86 38.42
C TRP A 47 29.91 -20.38 38.52
N LYS A 48 28.76 -21.06 38.55
CA LYS A 48 28.70 -22.54 38.56
C LYS A 48 29.43 -23.15 37.37
N SER A 49 29.21 -22.64 36.16
CA SER A 49 29.88 -23.16 34.97
C SER A 49 31.40 -22.89 34.97
N SER A 50 31.84 -21.80 35.58
CA SER A 50 33.27 -21.46 35.68
C SER A 50 34.02 -22.26 36.74
N MET A 51 33.32 -22.91 37.67
CA MET A 51 33.96 -23.57 38.81
C MET A 51 34.58 -24.94 38.48
N GLY A 52 34.20 -25.61 37.39
CA GLY A 52 34.81 -26.89 36.96
C GLY A 52 34.69 -28.06 37.95
N VAL A 53 34.06 -27.85 39.12
CA VAL A 53 33.83 -28.84 40.19
C VAL A 53 32.40 -28.70 40.71
N SER A 54 31.84 -29.81 41.20
CA SER A 54 30.51 -29.86 41.82
C SER A 54 30.43 -28.90 43.02
N TYR A 55 29.45 -28.01 43.01
CA TYR A 55 29.18 -27.09 44.12
C TYR A 55 28.67 -27.89 45.34
N PHE A 56 29.40 -27.86 46.44
CA PHE A 56 28.99 -28.44 47.73
C PHE A 56 28.77 -27.34 48.75
N ASP A 57 27.60 -27.33 49.41
CA ASP A 57 27.38 -26.51 50.61
C ASP A 57 28.21 -27.13 51.74
N LEU A 58 29.32 -26.50 52.10
CA LEU A 58 30.12 -26.92 53.25
C LEU A 58 29.42 -26.46 54.52
N ALA A 59 29.03 -27.40 55.38
CA ALA A 59 28.60 -27.07 56.73
C ALA A 59 29.77 -26.40 57.47
N PRO A 60 29.53 -25.28 58.17
CA PRO A 60 30.58 -24.61 58.90
C PRO A 60 31.08 -25.45 60.07
N LEU A 61 32.38 -25.36 60.35
CA LEU A 61 33.00 -25.96 61.53
C LEU A 61 32.32 -25.44 62.81
N PRO A 62 31.97 -26.32 63.78
CA PRO A 62 31.36 -25.88 65.04
C PRO A 62 32.26 -24.86 65.76
N GLY A 63 31.72 -23.67 66.04
CA GLY A 63 32.41 -22.61 66.79
C GLY A 63 33.03 -21.49 65.95
N ALA A 64 32.97 -21.55 64.61
CA ALA A 64 33.37 -20.42 63.76
C ALA A 64 32.25 -19.37 63.66
N ASP A 65 32.55 -18.11 63.98
CA ASP A 65 31.64 -16.98 63.71
C ASP A 65 31.77 -16.54 62.25
N LEU A 66 30.93 -17.16 61.42
CA LEU A 66 30.92 -16.96 59.96
C LEU A 66 30.45 -15.57 59.55
N THR A 67 29.88 -14.78 60.46
CA THR A 67 29.48 -13.38 60.16
C THR A 67 30.68 -12.46 59.95
N THR A 68 31.88 -12.90 60.37
CA THR A 68 33.13 -12.14 60.28
C THR A 68 33.99 -12.51 59.07
N MET A 69 33.64 -13.55 58.31
CA MET A 69 34.42 -13.98 57.15
C MET A 69 34.04 -13.16 55.91
N GLN A 70 35.01 -12.45 55.32
CA GLN A 70 34.84 -11.82 54.02
C GLN A 70 34.70 -12.88 52.92
N ALA A 71 33.75 -12.67 52.01
CA ALA A 71 33.55 -13.53 50.85
C ALA A 71 34.82 -13.54 49.98
N GLY A 72 35.43 -14.72 49.83
CA GLY A 72 36.50 -14.92 48.85
C GLY A 72 35.96 -14.89 47.41
N TRP A 73 36.86 -15.01 46.43
CA TRP A 73 36.54 -15.04 44.99
C TRP A 73 35.55 -16.14 44.58
N LEU A 74 35.30 -17.13 45.45
CA LEU A 74 34.36 -18.23 45.25
C LEU A 74 32.93 -17.92 45.79
N GLY A 75 32.69 -16.70 46.26
CA GLY A 75 31.46 -16.32 46.95
C GLY A 75 31.48 -16.67 48.44
N SER A 76 30.56 -16.08 49.19
CA SER A 76 30.44 -16.36 50.62
C SER A 76 29.97 -17.80 50.84
N VAL A 77 30.74 -18.59 51.58
CA VAL A 77 30.34 -19.94 52.04
C VAL A 77 29.21 -19.86 53.08
N TYR A 78 28.98 -18.67 53.65
CA TYR A 78 27.94 -18.43 54.64
C TYR A 78 27.02 -17.28 54.24
N HIS A 79 25.71 -17.55 54.25
CA HIS A 79 24.70 -16.51 54.16
C HIS A 79 23.93 -16.48 55.48
N PRO A 80 23.74 -15.31 56.10
CA PRO A 80 22.91 -15.20 57.30
C PRO A 80 21.51 -15.79 57.03
N PRO A 81 20.89 -16.44 58.02
CA PRO A 81 19.58 -17.05 57.87
C PRO A 81 18.58 -16.01 57.35
N ARG A 82 18.03 -16.27 56.16
CA ARG A 82 17.05 -15.40 55.51
C ARG A 82 15.66 -15.80 55.98
N LYS A 83 14.86 -14.83 56.39
CA LYS A 83 13.47 -15.06 56.78
C LYS A 83 12.64 -15.35 55.53
N HIS A 84 11.84 -16.41 55.58
CA HIS A 84 10.87 -16.76 54.55
C HIS A 84 9.49 -16.34 55.04
N GLU A 85 8.84 -15.43 54.32
CA GLU A 85 7.53 -14.91 54.70
C GLU A 85 6.45 -15.57 53.86
N ALA A 86 5.48 -16.22 54.53
CA ALA A 86 4.38 -16.89 53.86
C ALA A 86 3.28 -15.87 53.54
N VAL A 87 2.92 -15.78 52.27
CA VAL A 87 1.75 -15.07 51.77
C VAL A 87 0.70 -16.12 51.41
N VAL A 88 -0.44 -16.06 52.10
CA VAL A 88 -1.56 -16.99 51.88
C VAL A 88 -2.48 -16.42 50.82
N PHE A 89 -2.93 -17.26 49.90
CA PHE A 89 -3.88 -16.89 48.85
C PHE A 89 -4.99 -17.93 48.68
N THR A 90 -6.08 -17.49 48.06
CA THR A 90 -7.24 -18.33 47.72
C THR A 90 -7.32 -18.42 46.21
N PRO A 91 -7.29 -19.64 45.62
CA PRO A 91 -7.51 -19.83 44.19
C PRO A 91 -8.86 -19.24 43.74
N GLY A 92 -8.87 -18.53 42.62
CA GLY A 92 -10.07 -17.92 42.02
C GLY A 92 -10.81 -18.83 41.04
N PHE A 93 -10.51 -20.14 41.05
CA PHE A 93 -11.10 -21.10 40.13
C PHE A 93 -12.57 -21.40 40.49
N ASP A 94 -13.48 -21.11 39.56
CA ASP A 94 -14.89 -21.50 39.61
C ASP A 94 -15.18 -22.46 38.45
N GLU A 95 -15.52 -23.70 38.81
CA GLU A 95 -15.82 -24.77 37.85
C GLU A 95 -17.06 -24.46 36.98
N ASN A 96 -18.00 -23.67 37.47
CA ASN A 96 -19.23 -23.33 36.75
C ASN A 96 -19.02 -22.28 35.66
N ARG A 97 -17.84 -21.61 35.64
CA ARG A 97 -17.49 -20.61 34.65
C ARG A 97 -17.13 -21.22 33.28
N PHE A 98 -16.82 -22.51 33.24
CA PHE A 98 -16.31 -23.19 32.05
C PHE A 98 -17.26 -24.28 31.56
N GLY A 99 -17.25 -24.54 30.24
CA GLY A 99 -18.04 -25.64 29.65
C GLY A 99 -17.47 -27.05 29.92
N LEU A 100 -16.25 -27.14 30.46
CA LEU A 100 -15.59 -28.39 30.78
C LEU A 100 -16.11 -28.96 32.11
N THR A 101 -16.88 -30.03 32.05
CA THR A 101 -17.47 -30.67 33.23
C THR A 101 -16.45 -31.59 33.93
N ARG A 102 -16.62 -31.80 35.25
CA ARG A 102 -15.80 -32.76 36.02
C ARG A 102 -15.80 -34.17 35.43
N GLN A 103 -16.95 -34.62 34.91
CA GLN A 103 -17.07 -35.93 34.27
C GLN A 103 -16.17 -36.04 33.04
N LYS A 104 -16.08 -34.98 32.23
CA LYS A 104 -15.18 -34.94 31.07
C LYS A 104 -13.71 -34.86 31.46
N VAL A 105 -13.38 -34.13 32.53
CA VAL A 105 -12.03 -34.13 33.10
C VAL A 105 -11.65 -35.55 33.54
N PHE A 106 -12.53 -36.22 34.30
CA PHE A 106 -12.33 -37.60 34.74
C PHE A 106 -12.14 -38.56 33.56
N GLU A 107 -12.95 -38.45 32.51
CA GLU A 107 -12.80 -39.22 31.27
C GLU A 107 -11.41 -39.04 30.64
N ILE A 108 -10.92 -37.80 30.50
CA ILE A 108 -9.57 -37.51 29.98
C ILE A 108 -8.49 -38.16 30.85
N TYR A 109 -8.65 -38.08 32.17
CA TYR A 109 -7.70 -38.67 33.12
C TYR A 109 -7.65 -40.19 33.04
N GLU A 110 -8.79 -40.87 33.01
CA GLU A 110 -8.86 -42.33 32.90
C GLU A 110 -8.18 -42.82 31.62
N TRP A 111 -8.47 -42.17 30.48
CA TRP A 111 -7.80 -42.51 29.22
C TRP A 111 -6.29 -42.31 29.29
N LEU A 112 -5.81 -41.19 29.82
CA LEU A 112 -4.37 -40.94 29.90
C LEU A 112 -3.66 -41.79 30.95
N LYS A 113 -4.36 -42.31 31.96
CA LYS A 113 -3.81 -43.25 32.95
C LYS A 113 -3.63 -44.65 32.40
N ASP A 114 -4.49 -45.05 31.47
CA ASP A 114 -4.38 -46.33 30.79
C ASP A 114 -2.99 -46.45 30.12
N PRO A 115 -2.21 -47.49 30.43
CA PRO A 115 -0.93 -47.75 29.78
C PRO A 115 -1.03 -47.95 28.27
N GLU A 116 -2.18 -48.40 27.75
CA GLU A 116 -2.39 -48.60 26.31
C GLU A 116 -2.59 -47.26 25.57
N HIS A 117 -2.98 -46.20 26.27
CA HIS A 117 -3.32 -44.90 25.70
C HIS A 117 -2.32 -43.82 26.15
N GLN A 118 -1.49 -43.35 25.22
CA GLN A 118 -0.58 -42.21 25.45
C GLN A 118 -1.13 -40.90 24.90
N VAL A 119 -2.13 -40.94 24.02
CA VAL A 119 -2.63 -39.78 23.28
C VAL A 119 -4.13 -39.60 23.50
N VAL A 120 -4.56 -38.39 23.84
CA VAL A 120 -5.98 -38.00 23.85
C VAL A 120 -6.18 -36.76 22.99
N VAL A 121 -7.16 -36.81 22.10
CA VAL A 121 -7.59 -35.70 21.24
C VAL A 121 -8.87 -35.10 21.82
N VAL A 122 -8.79 -33.89 22.34
CA VAL A 122 -9.92 -33.17 22.94
C VAL A 122 -10.48 -32.19 21.93
N VAL A 123 -11.74 -32.39 21.55
CA VAL A 123 -12.46 -31.48 20.66
C VAL A 123 -13.53 -30.74 21.43
N GLY A 124 -13.59 -29.42 21.29
CA GLY A 124 -14.67 -28.65 21.90
C GLY A 124 -14.63 -27.18 21.52
N PRO A 125 -15.76 -26.47 21.46
CA PRO A 125 -15.80 -25.10 20.97
C PRO A 125 -14.96 -24.13 21.83
N THR A 126 -14.62 -22.98 21.26
CA THR A 126 -13.94 -21.90 22.00
C THR A 126 -14.77 -21.47 23.21
N GLY A 127 -14.12 -21.18 24.33
CA GLY A 127 -14.80 -20.84 25.59
C GLY A 127 -15.16 -22.04 26.48
N SER A 128 -14.96 -23.29 26.02
CA SER A 128 -15.17 -24.49 26.85
C SER A 128 -14.17 -24.66 28.00
N GLY A 129 -13.12 -23.83 28.10
CA GLY A 129 -12.08 -23.95 29.12
C GLY A 129 -10.88 -24.84 28.74
N LYS A 130 -10.75 -25.22 27.46
CA LYS A 130 -9.62 -26.00 26.91
C LYS A 130 -8.24 -25.43 27.25
N SER A 131 -8.05 -24.13 27.04
CA SER A 131 -6.75 -23.48 27.23
C SER A 131 -6.55 -22.91 28.64
N THR A 132 -7.57 -23.00 29.51
CA THR A 132 -7.58 -22.35 30.83
C THR A 132 -7.93 -23.32 31.96
N ALA A 133 -9.15 -23.85 31.97
CA ALA A 133 -9.63 -24.78 33.00
C ALA A 133 -8.96 -26.15 32.93
N LEU A 134 -8.74 -26.69 31.74
CA LEU A 134 -8.08 -27.99 31.58
C LEU A 134 -6.64 -27.99 32.12
N PRO A 135 -5.77 -26.99 31.82
CA PRO A 135 -4.48 -26.85 32.50
C PRO A 135 -4.58 -26.79 34.04
N TYR A 136 -5.56 -26.04 34.57
CA TYR A 136 -5.79 -25.99 36.02
C TYR A 136 -6.10 -27.38 36.58
N TRP A 137 -7.00 -28.13 35.92
CA TRP A 137 -7.35 -29.49 36.33
C TRP A 137 -6.19 -30.46 36.19
N LEU A 138 -5.36 -30.36 35.15
CA LEU A 138 -4.17 -31.19 34.98
C LEU A 138 -3.18 -31.07 36.15
N MET A 139 -3.10 -29.89 36.76
CA MET A 139 -2.28 -29.62 37.95
C MET A 139 -3.01 -29.93 39.26
N ASN A 140 -4.31 -29.64 39.34
CA ASN A 140 -5.15 -29.82 40.52
C ASN A 140 -6.34 -30.76 40.21
N PRO A 141 -6.11 -32.06 39.99
CA PRO A 141 -7.18 -32.98 39.62
C PRO A 141 -8.31 -33.03 40.66
N PRO A 142 -9.54 -33.35 40.21
CA PRO A 142 -10.65 -33.65 41.10
C PRO A 142 -10.30 -34.78 42.08
N ASP A 143 -10.92 -34.78 43.26
CA ASP A 143 -10.69 -35.79 44.31
C ASP A 143 -10.98 -37.22 43.80
N GLU A 144 -11.91 -37.33 42.86
CA GLU A 144 -12.40 -38.56 42.24
C GLU A 144 -11.30 -39.30 41.44
N VAL A 145 -10.23 -38.61 41.03
CA VAL A 145 -9.13 -39.18 40.23
C VAL A 145 -8.18 -40.05 41.07
N GLY A 146 -8.21 -39.97 42.41
CA GLY A 146 -7.35 -40.77 43.29
C GLY A 146 -5.88 -40.34 43.30
N GLU A 147 -5.11 -40.70 42.26
CA GLU A 147 -3.71 -40.26 42.10
C GLU A 147 -3.61 -38.82 41.59
N LYS A 148 -3.51 -37.87 42.52
CA LYS A 148 -3.53 -36.43 42.21
C LYS A 148 -2.25 -35.88 41.57
N ASP A 149 -1.13 -36.53 41.79
CA ASP A 149 0.18 -36.12 41.29
C ASP A 149 0.58 -36.87 40.00
N PHE A 150 -0.32 -37.66 39.41
CA PHE A 150 -0.01 -38.52 38.25
C PHE A 150 0.73 -37.76 37.12
N PHE A 151 0.23 -36.58 36.72
CA PHE A 151 0.85 -35.76 35.67
C PHE A 151 1.97 -34.84 36.18
N THR A 152 2.28 -34.80 37.47
CA THR A 152 3.27 -33.85 38.03
C THR A 152 4.45 -34.55 38.70
N ARG A 153 4.32 -35.85 39.02
CA ARG A 153 5.32 -36.69 39.69
C ARG A 153 6.58 -36.94 38.86
N ARG A 154 6.45 -37.04 37.53
CA ARG A 154 7.56 -37.45 36.64
C ARG A 154 8.19 -36.31 35.84
N GLY A 155 7.59 -35.12 35.84
CA GLY A 155 8.07 -34.03 34.98
C GLY A 155 7.15 -32.83 34.97
N GLN A 156 7.50 -31.82 34.17
CA GLN A 156 6.66 -30.64 33.95
C GLN A 156 5.55 -30.97 32.94
N ILE A 157 4.43 -30.27 33.05
CA ILE A 157 3.38 -30.23 32.04
C ILE A 157 3.72 -29.08 31.10
N LEU A 158 3.98 -29.39 29.83
CA LEU A 158 4.30 -28.38 28.83
C LEU A 158 3.11 -28.16 27.91
N ILE A 159 2.70 -26.90 27.75
CA ILE A 159 1.54 -26.52 26.95
C ILE A 159 2.01 -25.61 25.83
N THR A 160 1.81 -26.00 24.58
CA THR A 160 2.19 -25.15 23.45
C THR A 160 1.08 -24.19 23.08
N GLN A 161 1.49 -23.02 22.60
CA GLN A 161 0.62 -22.00 22.00
C GLN A 161 1.28 -21.52 20.70
N PRO A 162 0.52 -21.30 19.62
CA PRO A 162 1.09 -20.87 18.35
C PRO A 162 1.64 -19.43 18.38
N ARG A 163 1.18 -18.59 19.32
CA ARG A 163 1.51 -17.16 19.39
C ARG A 163 2.13 -16.77 20.74
N ILE A 164 3.22 -15.99 20.71
CA ILE A 164 3.92 -15.47 21.90
C ILE A 164 2.95 -14.80 22.89
N LEU A 165 2.09 -13.91 22.40
CA LEU A 165 1.16 -13.17 23.25
C LEU A 165 0.16 -14.10 23.96
N ALA A 166 -0.33 -15.13 23.27
CA ALA A 166 -1.22 -16.12 23.88
C ALA A 166 -0.48 -16.92 24.95
N THR A 167 0.78 -17.31 24.71
CA THR A 167 1.65 -17.95 25.69
C THR A 167 1.75 -17.12 26.98
N GLU A 168 1.98 -15.81 26.88
CA GLU A 168 2.08 -14.92 28.04
C GLU A 168 0.74 -14.66 28.73
N LYS A 169 -0.31 -14.30 27.96
CA LYS A 169 -1.63 -13.94 28.49
C LYS A 169 -2.29 -15.12 29.21
N ILE A 170 -2.24 -16.33 28.63
CA ILE A 170 -2.85 -17.53 29.23
C ILE A 170 -2.09 -17.95 30.48
N ALA A 171 -0.75 -17.91 30.46
CA ALA A 171 0.06 -18.20 31.64
C ALA A 171 -0.25 -17.24 32.79
N LYS A 172 -0.32 -15.93 32.53
CA LYS A 172 -0.75 -14.91 33.50
C LYS A 172 -2.14 -15.21 34.05
N TYR A 173 -3.11 -15.46 33.18
CA TYR A 173 -4.47 -15.77 33.60
C TYR A 173 -4.53 -17.00 34.52
N LEU A 174 -3.85 -18.09 34.15
CA LEU A 174 -3.79 -19.30 34.97
C LEU A 174 -3.11 -19.03 36.33
N GLY A 175 -1.92 -18.42 36.33
CA GLY A 175 -1.12 -18.20 37.54
C GLY A 175 -1.70 -17.14 38.49
N GLU A 176 -2.22 -16.03 37.97
CA GLU A 176 -2.73 -14.92 38.77
C GLU A 176 -4.21 -15.06 39.12
N GLN A 177 -5.07 -15.47 38.17
CA GLN A 177 -6.52 -15.46 38.37
C GLN A 177 -7.05 -16.80 38.90
N LEU A 178 -6.60 -17.92 38.32
CA LEU A 178 -7.12 -19.23 38.70
C LEU A 178 -6.39 -19.81 39.90
N ILE A 179 -5.06 -19.74 39.91
CA ILE A 179 -4.24 -20.27 40.99
C ILE A 179 -4.07 -19.21 42.10
N GLY A 180 -3.74 -17.97 41.75
CA GLY A 180 -3.49 -16.89 42.72
C GLY A 180 -2.04 -16.80 43.21
N SER A 181 -1.12 -17.58 42.64
CA SER A 181 0.30 -17.62 43.02
C SER A 181 1.17 -16.62 42.28
N GLY A 182 0.72 -16.12 41.12
CA GLY A 182 1.55 -15.37 40.17
C GLY A 182 2.24 -16.28 39.15
N ILE A 183 3.18 -15.72 38.37
CA ILE A 183 3.87 -16.41 37.25
C ILE A 183 5.39 -16.18 37.21
N GLY A 184 6.13 -17.18 36.73
CA GLY A 184 7.56 -17.10 36.44
C GLY A 184 8.40 -18.13 37.19
N ALA A 185 9.73 -17.99 37.08
CA ALA A 185 10.67 -18.88 37.76
C ALA A 185 10.42 -18.95 39.28
N GLY A 186 10.40 -20.16 39.84
CA GLY A 186 10.11 -20.41 41.25
C GLY A 186 8.64 -20.63 41.61
N LEU A 187 7.70 -20.32 40.72
CA LEU A 187 6.25 -20.45 40.95
C LEU A 187 5.68 -21.67 40.21
N ASP A 188 4.40 -21.98 40.40
CA ASP A 188 3.77 -23.17 39.77
C ASP A 188 3.58 -23.02 38.26
N VAL A 189 3.42 -21.80 37.76
CA VAL A 189 3.18 -21.50 36.33
C VAL A 189 4.28 -20.61 35.80
N GLY A 190 4.87 -21.01 34.67
CA GLY A 190 5.85 -20.23 33.93
C GLY A 190 5.53 -20.19 32.45
N PHE A 191 6.32 -19.42 31.70
CA PHE A 191 6.24 -19.42 30.25
C PHE A 191 7.61 -19.24 29.58
N ARG A 192 7.76 -19.72 28.34
CA ARG A 192 9.00 -19.61 27.56
C ARG A 192 8.73 -19.35 26.08
N HIS A 193 9.38 -18.35 25.53
CA HIS A 193 9.43 -18.14 24.08
C HIS A 193 10.76 -17.49 23.69
N SER A 194 10.98 -17.25 22.40
CA SER A 194 12.25 -16.77 21.84
C SER A 194 12.79 -15.47 22.44
N LYS A 195 11.91 -14.60 22.97
CA LYS A 195 12.29 -13.30 23.55
C LYS A 195 12.47 -13.36 25.06
N LEU A 196 11.73 -14.21 25.76
CA LEU A 196 11.69 -14.20 27.23
C LEU A 196 11.56 -15.63 27.78
N PRO A 197 12.60 -16.15 28.46
CA PRO A 197 12.55 -17.44 29.12
C PRO A 197 12.13 -17.30 30.59
N ASN A 198 10.87 -16.93 30.84
CA ASN A 198 10.31 -16.76 32.19
C ASN A 198 9.79 -18.07 32.80
N ALA A 199 10.63 -19.12 32.75
CA ALA A 199 10.32 -20.43 33.32
C ALA A 199 11.61 -21.11 33.80
N ASP A 200 11.48 -21.96 34.81
CA ASP A 200 12.51 -22.85 35.31
C ASP A 200 11.91 -24.23 35.64
N ARG A 201 12.72 -25.11 36.23
CA ARG A 201 12.28 -26.46 36.62
C ARG A 201 11.21 -26.45 37.73
N MET A 202 11.05 -25.36 38.48
CA MET A 202 10.06 -25.28 39.57
C MET A 202 8.64 -25.28 39.05
N ASN A 203 8.45 -24.72 37.87
CA ASN A 203 7.14 -24.64 37.26
C ASN A 203 6.54 -26.05 37.08
N THR A 204 5.29 -26.22 37.52
CA THR A 204 4.54 -27.44 37.25
C THR A 204 3.94 -27.39 35.85
N ILE A 205 3.46 -26.22 35.44
CA ILE A 205 3.01 -25.95 34.08
C ILE A 205 3.92 -24.91 33.43
N VAL A 206 4.37 -25.19 32.21
CA VAL A 206 5.12 -24.25 31.38
C VAL A 206 4.38 -24.05 30.06
N PHE A 207 3.97 -22.81 29.79
CA PHE A 207 3.45 -22.43 28.47
C PHE A 207 4.60 -22.07 27.54
N GLU A 208 4.67 -22.65 26.36
CA GLU A 208 5.71 -22.34 25.38
C GLU A 208 5.16 -22.06 23.99
N THR A 209 5.96 -21.39 23.15
CA THR A 209 5.66 -21.38 21.71
C THR A 209 6.05 -22.69 21.05
N ASP A 210 5.35 -23.09 19.99
CA ASP A 210 5.61 -24.34 19.25
C ASP A 210 7.09 -24.52 18.88
N GLY A 211 7.74 -23.47 18.36
CA GLY A 211 9.16 -23.50 18.00
C GLY A 211 10.10 -23.73 19.19
N THR A 212 9.71 -23.33 20.41
CA THR A 212 10.48 -23.60 21.63
C THR A 212 10.42 -25.08 22.01
N LEU A 213 9.27 -25.74 21.85
CA LEU A 213 9.14 -27.18 22.06
C LEU A 213 10.00 -27.97 21.05
N ILE A 214 10.03 -27.58 19.77
CA ILE A 214 10.89 -28.24 18.77
C ILE A 214 12.35 -28.21 19.21
N ASN A 215 12.82 -27.06 19.70
CA ASN A 215 14.17 -26.90 20.23
C ASN A 215 14.41 -27.74 21.50
N LEU A 216 13.40 -27.91 22.35
CA LEU A 216 13.48 -28.76 23.55
C LEU A 216 13.61 -30.25 23.17
N ILE A 217 12.80 -30.72 22.22
CA ILE A 217 12.86 -32.10 21.70
C ILE A 217 14.26 -32.39 21.15
N GLN A 218 14.81 -31.46 20.36
CA GLN A 218 16.15 -31.57 19.78
C GLN A 218 17.28 -31.68 20.82
N ARG A 219 17.11 -31.04 21.98
CA ARG A 219 18.09 -31.08 23.08
C ARG A 219 17.90 -32.30 23.98
N GLY A 220 16.96 -33.20 23.66
CA GLY A 220 16.65 -34.37 24.47
C GLY A 220 15.86 -34.07 25.74
N GLY A 221 15.17 -32.93 25.81
CA GLY A 221 14.46 -32.48 27.03
C GLY A 221 13.13 -33.19 27.33
N LEU A 222 12.74 -34.19 26.54
CA LEU A 222 11.47 -34.92 26.74
C LEU A 222 11.43 -35.74 28.03
N SER A 223 12.59 -36.16 28.56
CA SER A 223 12.68 -36.91 29.82
C SER A 223 12.22 -36.13 31.04
N ASP A 224 12.25 -34.80 30.96
CA ASP A 224 11.89 -33.91 32.07
C ASP A 224 10.38 -33.56 32.05
N LEU A 225 9.63 -34.10 31.08
CA LEU A 225 8.21 -33.83 30.87
C LEU A 225 7.36 -35.05 31.21
N SER A 226 6.21 -34.79 31.80
CA SER A 226 5.18 -35.79 32.09
C SER A 226 4.04 -35.76 31.08
N LEU A 227 3.68 -34.55 30.64
CA LEU A 227 2.60 -34.33 29.69
C LEU A 227 2.94 -33.18 28.75
N ILE A 228 2.68 -33.36 27.46
CA ILE A 228 2.66 -32.31 26.46
C ILE A 228 1.21 -32.08 26.05
N MET A 229 0.76 -30.83 26.10
CA MET A 229 -0.51 -30.40 25.55
C MET A 229 -0.24 -29.51 24.33
N ILE A 230 -0.70 -29.94 23.15
CA ILE A 230 -0.67 -29.12 21.93
C ILE A 230 -2.03 -28.43 21.83
N ASP A 231 -2.06 -27.13 22.10
CA ASP A 231 -3.28 -26.33 22.00
C ASP A 231 -3.44 -25.73 20.59
N GLU A 232 -4.67 -25.36 20.24
CA GLU A 232 -5.03 -24.81 18.94
C GLU A 232 -4.52 -25.63 17.74
N ALA A 233 -4.56 -26.96 17.85
CA ALA A 233 -4.09 -27.87 16.80
C ALA A 233 -4.84 -27.73 15.46
N HIS A 234 -5.95 -26.98 15.42
CA HIS A 234 -6.63 -26.63 14.16
C HIS A 234 -5.88 -25.60 13.31
N GLU A 235 -4.92 -24.83 13.88
CA GLU A 235 -4.12 -23.89 13.09
C GLU A 235 -3.23 -24.61 12.05
N ARG A 236 -2.90 -25.90 12.29
CA ARG A 236 -2.14 -26.77 11.37
C ARG A 236 -0.90 -26.06 10.78
N SER A 237 -0.16 -25.39 11.67
CA SER A 237 1.10 -24.73 11.33
C SER A 237 2.19 -25.77 10.99
N THR A 238 3.23 -25.34 10.28
CA THR A 238 4.39 -26.21 9.98
C THR A 238 5.05 -26.73 11.25
N ASN A 239 5.08 -25.93 12.32
CA ASN A 239 5.65 -26.31 13.61
C ASN A 239 4.79 -27.35 14.33
N ILE A 240 3.46 -27.18 14.35
CA ILE A 240 2.54 -28.17 14.97
C ILE A 240 2.69 -29.52 14.26
N ASP A 241 2.64 -29.54 12.92
CA ASP A 241 2.79 -30.79 12.16
C ASP A 241 4.17 -31.44 12.37
N GLN A 242 5.24 -30.64 12.50
CA GLN A 242 6.56 -31.15 12.88
C GLN A 242 6.55 -31.75 14.29
N ILE A 243 6.03 -31.04 15.30
CA ILE A 243 5.95 -31.54 16.68
C ILE A 243 5.21 -32.88 16.72
N LEU A 244 4.05 -32.97 16.05
CA LEU A 244 3.26 -34.19 16.01
C LEU A 244 4.03 -35.36 15.38
N ARG A 245 4.77 -35.10 14.29
CA ARG A 245 5.66 -36.09 13.66
C ARG A 245 6.80 -36.53 14.58
N LEU A 246 7.46 -35.59 15.25
CA LEU A 246 8.55 -35.88 16.20
C LEU A 246 8.02 -36.70 17.39
N LEU A 247 6.88 -36.32 17.96
CA LEU A 247 6.26 -37.00 19.09
C LEU A 247 5.73 -38.39 18.71
N LYS A 248 5.20 -38.60 17.50
CA LYS A 248 4.80 -39.93 17.04
C LYS A 248 5.94 -40.95 17.12
N LYS A 249 7.17 -40.52 16.82
CA LYS A 249 8.36 -41.37 16.95
C LYS A 249 8.91 -41.41 18.39
N ALA A 250 8.79 -40.33 19.15
CA ALA A 250 9.35 -40.24 20.50
C ALA A 250 8.48 -40.91 21.58
N LEU A 251 7.15 -40.82 21.51
CA LEU A 251 6.24 -41.32 22.56
C LEU A 251 6.48 -42.79 22.97
N PRO A 252 6.73 -43.74 22.04
CA PRO A 252 7.07 -45.11 22.41
C PRO A 252 8.36 -45.25 23.23
N LEU A 253 9.32 -44.33 23.07
CA LEU A 253 10.58 -44.29 23.83
C LEU A 253 10.39 -43.70 25.24
N TYR A 254 9.30 -42.97 25.47
CA TYR A 254 8.96 -42.34 26.75
C TYR A 254 7.56 -42.79 27.19
N PRO A 255 7.36 -44.03 27.70
CA PRO A 255 6.05 -44.54 28.10
C PRO A 255 5.35 -43.74 29.19
N HIS A 256 6.11 -42.94 29.95
CA HIS A 256 5.61 -42.04 30.98
C HIS A 256 5.05 -40.73 30.43
N LEU A 257 5.48 -40.33 29.23
CA LEU A 257 5.08 -39.10 28.60
C LEU A 257 3.70 -39.29 27.97
N LYS A 258 2.80 -38.36 28.28
CA LYS A 258 1.44 -38.31 27.76
C LYS A 258 1.27 -37.13 26.81
N LEU A 259 0.42 -37.28 25.80
CA LEU A 259 0.13 -36.26 24.80
C LEU A 259 -1.35 -35.92 24.80
N LEU A 260 -1.67 -34.64 24.93
CA LEU A 260 -3.01 -34.11 24.84
C LEU A 260 -3.07 -33.16 23.64
N ILE A 261 -3.93 -33.44 22.68
CA ILE A 261 -4.10 -32.61 21.47
C ILE A 261 -5.44 -31.92 21.59
N VAL A 262 -5.43 -30.60 21.69
CA VAL A 262 -6.61 -29.83 22.05
C VAL A 262 -6.96 -28.89 20.90
N SER A 263 -8.24 -28.90 20.49
CA SER A 263 -8.68 -28.10 19.36
C SER A 263 -10.17 -27.79 19.36
N ALA A 264 -10.54 -26.69 18.68
CA ALA A 264 -11.92 -26.27 18.52
C ALA A 264 -12.67 -27.00 17.39
N THR A 265 -12.00 -27.26 16.27
CA THR A 265 -12.66 -27.66 15.01
C THR A 265 -11.80 -28.60 14.18
N ILE A 266 -11.19 -29.60 14.81
CA ILE A 266 -10.28 -30.53 14.13
C ILE A 266 -11.01 -31.77 13.62
N ASN A 267 -10.50 -32.36 12.54
CA ASN A 267 -10.87 -33.73 12.20
C ASN A 267 -10.16 -34.68 13.17
N ALA A 268 -10.80 -35.00 14.29
CA ALA A 268 -10.20 -35.84 15.33
C ALA A 268 -9.79 -37.23 14.81
N GLU A 269 -10.55 -37.79 13.86
CA GLU A 269 -10.26 -39.10 13.30
C GLU A 269 -8.88 -39.14 12.63
N LYS A 270 -8.50 -38.09 11.89
CA LYS A 270 -7.15 -37.99 11.29
C LYS A 270 -6.04 -38.09 12.34
N PHE A 271 -6.23 -37.49 13.51
CA PHE A 271 -5.23 -37.49 14.58
C PHE A 271 -5.16 -38.85 15.28
N VAL A 272 -6.33 -39.45 15.53
CA VAL A 272 -6.41 -40.80 16.09
C VAL A 272 -5.78 -41.82 15.14
N ASP A 273 -6.08 -41.75 13.83
CA ASP A 273 -5.50 -42.63 12.82
C ASP A 273 -3.98 -42.41 12.69
N PHE A 274 -3.52 -41.16 12.82
CA PHE A 274 -2.10 -40.84 12.77
C PHE A 274 -1.30 -41.46 13.92
N PHE A 275 -1.78 -41.40 15.16
CA PHE A 275 -1.09 -42.02 16.31
C PHE A 275 -1.44 -43.51 16.50
N GLY A 276 -2.48 -44.00 15.84
CA GLY A 276 -2.99 -45.36 15.93
C GLY A 276 -4.18 -45.46 16.89
N ARG A 277 -5.26 -46.11 16.44
CA ARG A 277 -6.55 -46.23 17.17
C ARG A 277 -6.47 -46.94 18.53
N ASN A 278 -5.42 -47.71 18.77
CA ASN A 278 -5.18 -48.38 20.05
C ASN A 278 -4.41 -47.50 21.03
N THR A 279 -3.77 -46.43 20.56
CA THR A 279 -2.92 -45.54 21.37
C THR A 279 -3.56 -44.18 21.58
N ALA A 280 -4.49 -43.79 20.69
CA ALA A 280 -5.16 -42.50 20.69
C ALA A 280 -6.69 -42.63 20.83
N LYS A 281 -7.29 -41.73 21.62
CA LYS A 281 -8.75 -41.61 21.78
C LYS A 281 -9.22 -40.17 21.61
N THR A 282 -10.48 -40.03 21.19
CA THR A 282 -11.15 -38.72 21.10
C THR A 282 -12.06 -38.52 22.31
N VAL A 283 -12.03 -37.32 22.87
CA VAL A 283 -13.00 -36.86 23.87
C VAL A 283 -13.66 -35.60 23.34
N ASP A 284 -14.95 -35.69 23.06
CA ASP A 284 -15.76 -34.54 22.66
C ASP A 284 -16.31 -33.83 23.90
N LEU A 285 -16.03 -32.53 23.98
CA LEU A 285 -16.61 -31.61 24.94
C LEU A 285 -17.88 -31.05 24.33
N GLU A 286 -19.01 -31.35 24.96
CA GLU A 286 -20.27 -30.72 24.60
C GLU A 286 -20.17 -29.22 24.88
N GLY A 287 -20.22 -28.42 23.83
CA GLY A 287 -20.41 -26.99 23.97
C GLY A 287 -21.58 -26.58 23.11
N LYS A 288 -22.77 -26.55 23.72
CA LYS A 288 -23.72 -25.54 23.33
C LYS A 288 -23.26 -24.28 24.03
N GLY A 289 -22.91 -23.24 23.28
CA GLY A 289 -23.01 -21.89 23.84
C GLY A 289 -24.38 -21.80 24.52
N LYS A 290 -24.47 -21.08 25.64
CA LYS A 290 -25.74 -20.95 26.36
C LYS A 290 -26.86 -20.39 25.44
N PHE A 291 -26.45 -19.75 24.33
CA PHE A 291 -27.27 -19.17 23.28
C PHE A 291 -26.83 -19.70 21.88
N GLY A 292 -27.76 -19.75 20.94
CA GLY A 292 -27.52 -20.18 19.55
C GLY A 292 -27.18 -19.03 18.60
N TYR A 293 -27.01 -19.36 17.31
CA TYR A 293 -26.98 -18.38 16.23
C TYR A 293 -27.72 -18.90 14.99
N GLN A 294 -28.32 -17.99 14.22
CA GLN A 294 -28.94 -18.30 12.92
C GLN A 294 -28.04 -17.82 11.77
N VAL A 295 -27.95 -18.61 10.69
CA VAL A 295 -27.11 -18.30 9.54
C VAL A 295 -27.99 -17.93 8.34
N PHE A 296 -27.71 -16.79 7.73
CA PHE A 296 -28.36 -16.26 6.54
C PHE A 296 -27.33 -16.19 5.40
N PHE A 297 -27.54 -16.99 4.35
CA PHE A 297 -26.72 -16.95 3.14
C PHE A 297 -27.24 -15.88 2.18
N ALA A 298 -26.33 -15.24 1.44
CA ALA A 298 -26.69 -14.25 0.43
C ALA A 298 -27.31 -14.93 -0.80
N GLU A 299 -28.20 -14.21 -1.49
CA GLU A 299 -28.87 -14.65 -2.71
C GLU A 299 -28.72 -13.61 -3.83
N GLY A 300 -28.72 -14.05 -5.09
CA GLY A 300 -28.70 -13.16 -6.26
C GLY A 300 -27.48 -12.23 -6.30
N GLU A 301 -27.73 -10.93 -6.56
CA GLU A 301 -26.68 -9.90 -6.70
C GLU A 301 -26.01 -9.52 -5.37
N ASP A 302 -26.56 -9.93 -4.22
CA ASP A 302 -25.97 -9.66 -2.90
C ASP A 302 -24.86 -10.67 -2.55
N ALA A 303 -24.74 -11.78 -3.28
CA ALA A 303 -23.70 -12.79 -3.08
C ALA A 303 -22.41 -12.42 -3.83
N LEU A 304 -21.27 -12.64 -3.17
CA LEU A 304 -19.95 -12.47 -3.76
C LEU A 304 -19.68 -13.57 -4.81
N PRO A 305 -19.06 -13.24 -5.95
CA PRO A 305 -18.71 -14.21 -6.98
C PRO A 305 -17.44 -14.98 -6.58
N LEU A 306 -17.56 -15.86 -5.60
CA LEU A 306 -16.45 -16.60 -4.98
C LEU A 306 -15.71 -17.56 -5.94
N GLU A 307 -16.28 -17.85 -7.10
CA GLU A 307 -15.65 -18.60 -8.19
C GLU A 307 -14.52 -17.79 -8.86
N ASP A 308 -14.57 -16.45 -8.78
CA ASP A 308 -13.55 -15.53 -9.29
C ASP A 308 -13.07 -14.59 -8.16
N LEU A 309 -12.06 -15.08 -7.43
CA LEU A 309 -11.49 -14.38 -6.27
C LEU A 309 -10.84 -13.04 -6.65
N ALA A 310 -10.32 -12.92 -7.88
CA ALA A 310 -9.74 -11.67 -8.36
C ALA A 310 -10.81 -10.58 -8.53
N ARG A 311 -11.99 -10.95 -9.04
CA ARG A 311 -13.15 -10.04 -9.12
C ARG A 311 -13.76 -9.75 -7.75
N SER A 312 -13.84 -10.75 -6.87
CA SER A 312 -14.43 -10.64 -5.52
C SER A 312 -13.84 -9.49 -4.69
N GLY A 313 -12.55 -9.16 -4.85
CA GLY A 313 -11.90 -8.04 -4.17
C GLY A 313 -12.56 -6.67 -4.40
N LYS A 314 -13.15 -6.42 -5.59
CA LYS A 314 -13.84 -5.16 -5.90
C LYS A 314 -15.24 -5.08 -5.28
N PHE A 315 -15.88 -6.23 -5.05
CA PHE A 315 -17.26 -6.30 -4.56
C PHE A 315 -17.34 -6.44 -3.04
N VAL A 316 -16.33 -7.03 -2.39
CA VAL A 316 -16.34 -7.33 -0.95
C VAL A 316 -16.55 -6.10 -0.08
N VAL A 317 -15.88 -4.99 -0.39
CA VAL A 317 -16.02 -3.72 0.35
C VAL A 317 -17.46 -3.22 0.26
N ARG A 318 -18.02 -3.21 -0.95
CA ARG A 318 -19.40 -2.77 -1.21
C ARG A 318 -20.43 -3.66 -0.54
N ALA A 319 -20.30 -4.98 -0.67
CA ALA A 319 -21.23 -5.95 -0.10
C ALA A 319 -21.24 -5.89 1.42
N LEU A 320 -20.06 -5.89 2.06
CA LEU A 320 -19.97 -5.82 3.51
C LEU A 320 -20.48 -4.48 4.04
N THR A 321 -20.08 -3.36 3.42
CA THR A 321 -20.55 -2.02 3.81
C THR A 321 -22.08 -1.93 3.76
N ARG A 322 -22.69 -2.39 2.67
CA ARG A 322 -24.16 -2.40 2.53
C ARG A 322 -24.83 -3.23 3.62
N LYS A 323 -24.33 -4.44 3.89
CA LYS A 323 -24.93 -5.33 4.90
C LYS A 323 -24.80 -4.75 6.31
N VAL A 324 -23.65 -4.16 6.64
CA VAL A 324 -23.44 -3.50 7.93
C VAL A 324 -24.34 -2.29 8.11
N ILE A 325 -24.47 -1.42 7.10
CA ILE A 325 -25.37 -0.25 7.16
C ILE A 325 -26.83 -0.68 7.29
N TRP A 326 -27.23 -1.72 6.55
CA TRP A 326 -28.58 -2.29 6.69
C TRP A 326 -28.82 -2.81 8.12
N LEU A 327 -27.89 -3.58 8.68
CA LEU A 327 -27.98 -4.06 10.06
C LEU A 327 -28.06 -2.92 11.08
N LEU A 328 -27.21 -1.90 10.95
CA LEU A 328 -27.25 -0.70 11.80
C LEU A 328 -28.62 -0.03 11.75
N THR A 329 -29.19 0.09 10.56
CA THR A 329 -30.52 0.67 10.36
C THR A 329 -31.58 -0.15 11.09
N GLU A 330 -31.58 -1.47 10.94
CA GLU A 330 -32.53 -2.37 11.61
C GLU A 330 -32.40 -2.35 13.14
N ILE A 331 -31.18 -2.26 13.67
CA ILE A 331 -30.92 -2.17 15.12
C ILE A 331 -31.42 -0.82 15.68
N VAL A 332 -31.03 0.29 15.05
CA VAL A 332 -31.38 1.65 15.52
C VAL A 332 -32.88 1.91 15.39
N GLU A 333 -33.54 1.35 14.38
CA GLU A 333 -34.99 1.40 14.23
C GLU A 333 -35.75 0.39 15.09
N LYS A 334 -35.05 -0.32 15.98
CA LYS A 334 -35.61 -1.29 16.95
C LYS A 334 -36.37 -2.45 16.29
N ARG A 335 -36.05 -2.77 15.03
CA ARG A 335 -36.56 -3.95 14.32
C ARG A 335 -35.74 -5.20 14.67
N LYS A 336 -34.49 -5.01 15.09
CA LYS A 336 -33.60 -6.04 15.61
C LYS A 336 -33.09 -5.70 17.03
N PRO A 337 -32.74 -6.71 17.85
CA PRO A 337 -32.17 -6.49 19.18
C PRO A 337 -30.88 -5.65 19.17
N TRP A 338 -30.61 -4.97 20.28
CA TRP A 338 -29.35 -4.25 20.46
C TRP A 338 -28.17 -5.22 20.53
N GLY A 339 -27.06 -4.89 19.86
CA GLY A 339 -25.85 -5.71 19.92
C GLY A 339 -24.81 -5.32 18.87
N ASP A 340 -23.56 -5.70 19.13
CA ASP A 340 -22.42 -5.29 18.29
C ASP A 340 -22.34 -6.10 16.98
N ILE A 341 -21.76 -5.48 15.96
CA ILE A 341 -21.55 -6.06 14.63
C ILE A 341 -20.07 -6.35 14.43
N LEU A 342 -19.73 -7.58 14.05
CA LEU A 342 -18.39 -8.02 13.66
C LEU A 342 -18.35 -8.39 12.17
N GLY A 343 -17.62 -7.62 11.36
CA GLY A 343 -17.41 -7.87 9.93
C GLY A 343 -16.05 -8.49 9.64
N PHE A 344 -15.99 -9.56 8.85
CA PHE A 344 -14.74 -10.21 8.43
C PHE A 344 -14.35 -9.84 6.99
N LEU A 345 -13.13 -9.31 6.82
CA LEU A 345 -12.51 -8.98 5.52
C LEU A 345 -11.12 -9.61 5.39
N GLN A 346 -10.64 -9.74 4.15
CA GLN A 346 -9.37 -10.39 3.89
C GLN A 346 -8.13 -9.57 4.33
N GLY A 347 -8.18 -8.22 4.33
CA GLY A 347 -6.99 -7.40 4.56
C GLY A 347 -7.21 -5.97 5.03
N VAL A 348 -6.11 -5.33 5.45
CA VAL A 348 -6.10 -4.01 6.12
C VAL A 348 -6.60 -2.88 5.21
N ALA A 349 -6.27 -2.92 3.91
CA ALA A 349 -6.73 -1.91 2.96
C ALA A 349 -8.25 -1.87 2.89
N GLN A 350 -8.88 -3.05 2.76
CA GLN A 350 -10.34 -3.20 2.73
C GLN A 350 -10.98 -2.80 4.07
N ILE A 351 -10.36 -3.15 5.20
CA ILE A 351 -10.83 -2.75 6.54
C ILE A 351 -10.90 -1.22 6.65
N LYS A 352 -9.82 -0.52 6.29
CA LYS A 352 -9.75 0.94 6.37
C LYS A 352 -10.75 1.62 5.44
N GLU A 353 -10.93 1.09 4.23
CA GLU A 353 -11.90 1.60 3.27
C GLU A 353 -13.33 1.46 3.80
N VAL A 354 -13.72 0.26 4.24
CA VAL A 354 -15.05 0.02 4.84
C VAL A 354 -15.26 0.89 6.07
N ALA A 355 -14.30 0.94 6.99
CA ALA A 355 -14.41 1.75 8.20
C ALA A 355 -14.57 3.24 7.89
N THR A 356 -13.87 3.75 6.88
CA THR A 356 -14.01 5.15 6.42
C THR A 356 -15.40 5.43 5.87
N ILE A 357 -15.94 4.53 5.04
CA ILE A 357 -17.29 4.67 4.47
C ILE A 357 -18.34 4.63 5.59
N ILE A 358 -18.26 3.65 6.50
CA ILE A 358 -19.22 3.54 7.62
C ILE A 358 -19.14 4.76 8.54
N ARG A 359 -17.94 5.24 8.90
CA ARG A 359 -17.78 6.46 9.71
C ARG A 359 -18.42 7.68 9.04
N ARG A 360 -18.31 7.81 7.72
CA ARG A 360 -18.96 8.89 6.96
C ARG A 360 -20.48 8.81 7.05
N GLU A 361 -21.04 7.62 6.86
CA GLU A 361 -22.50 7.39 6.97
C GLU A 361 -23.01 7.65 8.41
N VAL A 362 -22.25 7.21 9.42
CA VAL A 362 -22.54 7.48 10.84
C VAL A 362 -22.53 8.99 11.13
N TYR A 363 -21.58 9.72 10.55
CA TYR A 363 -21.50 11.18 10.73
C TYR A 363 -22.66 11.92 10.06
N GLN A 364 -23.07 11.48 8.86
CA GLN A 364 -24.12 12.10 8.05
C GLN A 364 -25.53 11.80 8.58
N ASN A 365 -25.73 10.63 9.19
CA ASN A 365 -27.03 10.22 9.73
C ASN A 365 -27.13 10.56 11.22
N GLU A 366 -27.97 11.54 11.56
CA GLU A 366 -28.20 11.97 12.95
C GLU A 366 -28.63 10.82 13.88
N LYS A 367 -29.34 9.81 13.36
CA LYS A 367 -29.74 8.64 14.15
C LYS A 367 -28.56 7.75 14.57
N PHE A 368 -27.43 7.82 13.87
CA PHE A 368 -26.26 6.98 14.11
C PHE A 368 -25.17 7.68 14.92
N ARG A 369 -25.06 9.01 14.80
CA ARG A 369 -23.94 9.81 15.30
C ARG A 369 -23.59 9.57 16.77
N ASP A 370 -24.58 9.44 17.64
CA ASP A 370 -24.37 9.31 19.08
C ASP A 370 -24.44 7.86 19.59
N VAL A 371 -24.84 6.92 18.71
CA VAL A 371 -25.12 5.53 19.08
C VAL A 371 -24.24 4.50 18.37
N VAL A 372 -23.41 4.88 17.39
CA VAL A 372 -22.53 3.94 16.66
C VAL A 372 -21.07 4.33 16.78
N VAL A 373 -20.21 3.34 17.09
CA VAL A 373 -18.75 3.50 17.12
C VAL A 373 -18.10 2.47 16.20
N VAL A 374 -17.12 2.89 15.40
CA VAL A 374 -16.47 2.04 14.38
C VAL A 374 -15.01 1.75 14.75
N HIS A 375 -14.69 0.48 14.91
CA HIS A 375 -13.35 -0.03 15.24
C HIS A 375 -12.75 -0.86 14.11
N GLU A 376 -11.43 -0.75 13.96
CA GLU A 376 -10.63 -1.57 13.06
C GLU A 376 -9.86 -2.59 13.89
N LEU A 377 -9.75 -3.84 13.43
CA LEU A 377 -9.05 -4.88 14.16
C LEU A 377 -8.21 -5.79 13.25
N TYR A 378 -6.89 -5.65 13.31
CA TYR A 378 -5.93 -6.44 12.52
C TYR A 378 -4.61 -6.65 13.28
N ALA A 379 -3.77 -7.59 12.81
CA ALA A 379 -2.67 -8.15 13.61
C ALA A 379 -1.63 -7.10 14.05
N HIS A 380 -1.37 -6.10 13.22
CA HIS A 380 -0.39 -5.04 13.47
C HIS A 380 -0.91 -3.83 14.25
N LEU A 381 -2.18 -3.86 14.71
CA LEU A 381 -2.71 -2.81 15.58
C LEU A 381 -1.95 -2.79 16.93
N PRO A 382 -1.67 -1.62 17.52
CA PRO A 382 -1.09 -1.54 18.86
C PRO A 382 -1.91 -2.31 19.91
N GLU A 383 -1.25 -2.88 20.92
CA GLU A 383 -1.92 -3.73 21.90
C GLU A 383 -2.95 -2.97 22.74
N GLU A 384 -2.65 -1.72 23.12
CA GLU A 384 -3.57 -0.83 23.82
C GLU A 384 -4.89 -0.62 23.04
N GLU A 385 -4.79 -0.48 21.72
CA GLU A 385 -5.97 -0.34 20.85
C GLU A 385 -6.75 -1.66 20.72
N LYS A 386 -6.07 -2.81 20.70
CA LYS A 386 -6.75 -4.12 20.70
C LYS A 386 -7.50 -4.34 22.02
N GLU A 387 -6.86 -4.05 23.15
CA GLU A 387 -7.49 -4.16 24.47
C GLU A 387 -8.70 -3.22 24.59
N PHE A 388 -8.63 -2.03 24.00
CA PHE A 388 -9.78 -1.12 23.95
C PHE A 388 -10.96 -1.69 23.14
N VAL A 389 -10.69 -2.41 22.05
CA VAL A 389 -11.72 -3.10 21.26
C VAL A 389 -12.26 -4.34 21.99
N GLU A 390 -11.45 -5.00 22.82
CA GLU A 390 -11.86 -6.16 23.63
C GLU A 390 -12.87 -5.80 24.72
N GLN A 391 -12.69 -4.65 25.38
CA GLN A 391 -13.52 -4.23 26.50
C GLN A 391 -14.97 -3.95 26.08
N SER A 392 -15.94 -4.47 26.83
CA SER A 392 -17.36 -4.21 26.58
C SER A 392 -17.65 -2.71 26.52
N GLY A 393 -18.21 -2.24 25.40
CA GLY A 393 -18.54 -0.83 25.18
C GLY A 393 -19.63 -0.33 26.12
N ASP A 394 -19.83 0.99 26.14
CA ASP A 394 -20.95 1.59 26.88
C ASP A 394 -22.27 1.02 26.36
N SER A 395 -23.16 0.59 27.26
CA SER A 395 -24.41 -0.12 26.92
C SER A 395 -25.38 0.65 26.02
N LEU A 396 -25.09 1.93 25.79
CA LEU A 396 -25.85 2.87 24.98
C LEU A 396 -25.39 2.95 23.52
N GLN A 397 -24.28 2.30 23.15
CA GLN A 397 -23.71 2.34 21.79
C GLN A 397 -23.65 0.94 21.16
N VAL A 398 -23.72 0.90 19.83
CA VAL A 398 -23.47 -0.26 18.98
C VAL A 398 -22.07 -0.13 18.41
N ARG A 399 -21.21 -1.12 18.67
CA ARG A 399 -19.88 -1.18 18.07
C ARG A 399 -19.92 -1.92 16.75
N VAL A 400 -19.25 -1.35 15.76
CA VAL A 400 -19.01 -1.94 14.46
C VAL A 400 -17.53 -2.24 14.36
N ILE A 401 -17.18 -3.52 14.43
CA ILE A 401 -15.80 -3.99 14.45
C ILE A 401 -15.52 -4.66 13.11
N ILE A 402 -14.61 -4.09 12.32
CA ILE A 402 -14.21 -4.66 11.04
C ILE A 402 -12.83 -5.30 11.21
N SER A 403 -12.75 -6.62 11.01
CA SER A 403 -11.58 -7.42 11.34
C SER A 403 -11.11 -8.35 10.23
N THR A 404 -9.85 -8.77 10.34
CA THR A 404 -9.30 -9.94 9.64
C THR A 404 -9.59 -11.21 10.45
N ASN A 405 -8.91 -12.33 10.16
CA ASN A 405 -8.97 -13.55 10.96
C ASN A 405 -8.43 -13.38 12.41
N VAL A 406 -7.96 -12.19 12.82
CA VAL A 406 -7.58 -11.91 14.22
C VAL A 406 -8.73 -12.13 15.20
N ALA A 407 -9.95 -11.71 14.83
CA ALA A 407 -11.13 -11.94 15.66
C ALA A 407 -11.64 -13.40 15.61
N GLU A 408 -11.17 -14.20 14.64
CA GLU A 408 -11.60 -15.59 14.47
C GLU A 408 -11.03 -16.51 15.55
N ALA A 409 -9.77 -16.32 15.95
CA ALA A 409 -9.07 -17.23 16.87
C ALA A 409 -8.59 -16.54 18.15
N SER A 410 -7.88 -15.41 18.02
CA SER A 410 -7.04 -14.87 19.10
C SER A 410 -7.72 -13.89 20.04
N LEU A 411 -8.83 -13.26 19.61
CA LEU A 411 -9.49 -12.21 20.36
C LEU A 411 -10.92 -12.62 20.75
N THR A 412 -11.28 -12.39 22.00
CA THR A 412 -12.66 -12.50 22.47
C THR A 412 -13.26 -11.11 22.61
N VAL A 413 -13.95 -10.66 21.56
CA VAL A 413 -14.79 -9.45 21.64
C VAL A 413 -16.10 -9.82 22.32
N GLU A 414 -16.35 -9.29 23.52
CA GLU A 414 -17.63 -9.44 24.20
C GLU A 414 -18.70 -8.57 23.52
N GLY A 415 -19.99 -8.94 23.62
CA GLY A 415 -21.10 -8.10 23.13
C GLY A 415 -21.49 -8.28 21.65
N VAL A 416 -20.78 -9.11 20.88
CA VAL A 416 -21.09 -9.40 19.47
C VAL A 416 -22.38 -10.23 19.35
N VAL A 417 -23.37 -9.65 18.67
CA VAL A 417 -24.65 -10.30 18.33
C VAL A 417 -24.72 -10.61 16.85
N TYR A 418 -24.17 -9.73 16.00
CA TYR A 418 -24.24 -9.87 14.55
C TYR A 418 -22.85 -10.11 13.95
N VAL A 419 -22.74 -11.12 13.08
CA VAL A 419 -21.53 -11.39 12.29
C VAL A 419 -21.83 -11.19 10.81
N VAL A 420 -20.95 -10.51 10.07
CA VAL A 420 -21.00 -10.40 8.61
C VAL A 420 -19.73 -11.04 8.04
N ASP A 421 -19.86 -12.16 7.35
CA ASP A 421 -18.71 -12.96 6.89
C ASP A 421 -18.56 -12.91 5.36
N SER A 422 -17.40 -12.43 4.90
CA SER A 422 -17.06 -12.41 3.47
C SER A 422 -16.70 -13.77 2.90
N GLY A 423 -16.35 -14.76 3.73
CA GLY A 423 -15.88 -16.06 3.26
C GLY A 423 -14.45 -16.05 2.71
N LEU A 424 -13.72 -14.93 2.89
CA LEU A 424 -12.38 -14.73 2.36
C LEU A 424 -11.35 -14.50 3.47
N GLU A 425 -10.10 -14.88 3.18
CA GLU A 425 -8.92 -14.46 3.93
C GLU A 425 -7.71 -14.29 3.00
N PHE A 426 -6.70 -13.54 3.44
CA PHE A 426 -5.38 -13.58 2.80
C PHE A 426 -4.56 -14.71 3.41
N GLN A 427 -3.98 -15.55 2.56
CA GLN A 427 -3.16 -16.66 2.97
C GLN A 427 -1.84 -16.67 2.20
N GLY A 428 -0.75 -16.95 2.91
CA GLY A 428 0.55 -17.17 2.29
C GLY A 428 0.56 -18.50 1.53
N GLN A 429 0.99 -18.45 0.28
CA GLN A 429 1.16 -19.61 -0.60
C GLN A 429 2.57 -19.59 -1.17
N TRP A 430 3.27 -20.71 -1.01
CA TRP A 430 4.58 -20.92 -1.61
C TRP A 430 4.45 -21.23 -3.11
N ASP A 431 5.13 -20.44 -3.94
CA ASP A 431 5.26 -20.71 -5.36
C ASP A 431 6.61 -21.35 -5.63
N ARG A 432 6.59 -22.61 -6.05
CA ARG A 432 7.78 -23.41 -6.37
C ARG A 432 8.52 -22.88 -7.59
N GLY A 433 7.80 -22.30 -8.56
CA GLY A 433 8.36 -21.85 -9.83
C GLY A 433 9.15 -20.56 -9.67
N THR A 434 8.64 -19.64 -8.85
CA THR A 434 9.31 -18.36 -8.55
C THR A 434 10.08 -18.37 -7.23
N THR A 435 10.18 -19.53 -6.55
CA THR A 435 10.85 -19.70 -5.24
C THR A 435 10.50 -18.63 -4.20
N SER A 436 9.26 -18.16 -4.23
CA SER A 436 8.80 -17.00 -3.48
C SER A 436 7.49 -17.28 -2.75
N GLN A 437 7.32 -16.66 -1.58
CA GLN A 437 6.05 -16.68 -0.87
C GLN A 437 5.14 -15.55 -1.38
N LYS A 438 3.94 -15.91 -1.85
CA LYS A 438 2.92 -14.97 -2.33
C LYS A 438 1.78 -14.90 -1.32
N VAL A 439 1.24 -13.72 -1.06
CA VAL A 439 0.01 -13.57 -0.25
C VAL A 439 -1.16 -13.41 -1.20
N VAL A 440 -2.06 -14.38 -1.21
CA VAL A 440 -3.18 -14.45 -2.16
C VAL A 440 -4.51 -14.55 -1.41
N PRO A 441 -5.61 -13.99 -1.96
CA PRO A 441 -6.93 -14.19 -1.38
C PRO A 441 -7.34 -15.65 -1.60
N VAL A 442 -7.87 -16.30 -0.56
CA VAL A 442 -8.38 -17.66 -0.60
C VAL A 442 -9.74 -17.74 0.07
N LEU A 443 -10.50 -18.78 -0.28
CA LEU A 443 -11.71 -19.15 0.45
C LEU A 443 -11.35 -19.74 1.81
N ILE A 444 -12.09 -19.35 2.83
CA ILE A 444 -12.00 -19.99 4.13
C ILE A 444 -12.59 -21.41 4.06
N SER A 445 -12.17 -22.29 4.97
CA SER A 445 -12.82 -23.59 5.12
C SER A 445 -14.16 -23.46 5.85
N LYS A 446 -15.03 -24.48 5.73
CA LYS A 446 -16.27 -24.59 6.51
C LYS A 446 -16.00 -24.59 8.02
N ALA A 447 -14.89 -25.17 8.45
CA ALA A 447 -14.45 -25.11 9.85
C ALA A 447 -14.14 -23.67 10.28
N ASN A 448 -13.39 -22.90 9.48
CA ASN A 448 -13.10 -21.49 9.75
C ASN A 448 -14.38 -20.64 9.78
N ALA A 449 -15.27 -20.84 8.82
CA ALA A 449 -16.57 -20.16 8.78
C ALA A 449 -17.35 -20.40 10.08
N ARG A 450 -17.48 -21.66 10.52
CA ARG A 450 -18.16 -21.99 11.79
C ARG A 450 -17.48 -21.36 13.01
N GLN A 451 -16.16 -21.18 13.02
CA GLN A 451 -15.47 -20.44 14.09
C GLN A 451 -15.82 -18.95 14.10
N ARG A 452 -15.88 -18.32 12.91
CA ARG A 452 -16.32 -16.93 12.75
C ARG A 452 -17.77 -16.75 13.20
N TRP A 453 -18.64 -17.68 12.82
CA TRP A 453 -20.05 -17.67 13.19
C TRP A 453 -20.25 -17.78 14.70
N GLY A 454 -19.48 -18.67 15.36
CA GLY A 454 -19.46 -18.83 16.83
C GLY A 454 -18.88 -17.66 17.62
N ARG A 455 -18.54 -16.54 16.95
CA ARG A 455 -18.29 -15.25 17.62
C ARG A 455 -19.59 -14.55 18.00
N SER A 456 -20.66 -14.80 17.25
CA SER A 456 -22.04 -14.55 17.70
C SER A 456 -22.54 -15.73 18.57
N GLY A 457 -23.58 -15.55 19.37
CA GLY A 457 -24.14 -16.64 20.18
C GLY A 457 -23.43 -16.90 21.52
N ARG A 458 -22.46 -16.05 21.90
CA ARG A 458 -21.70 -16.25 23.16
C ARG A 458 -22.43 -15.72 24.39
N THR A 459 -22.94 -14.49 24.29
CA THR A 459 -23.60 -13.77 25.40
C THR A 459 -25.12 -13.65 25.22
N ALA A 460 -25.59 -13.70 23.98
CA ALA A 460 -27.00 -13.64 23.58
C ALA A 460 -27.21 -14.39 22.26
N GLU A 461 -28.46 -14.65 21.87
CA GLU A 461 -28.80 -15.24 20.56
C GLU A 461 -28.22 -14.37 19.43
N GLY A 462 -27.50 -15.01 18.50
CA GLY A 462 -26.76 -14.32 17.45
C GLY A 462 -27.34 -14.50 16.04
N GLU A 463 -26.92 -13.64 15.13
CA GLU A 463 -27.23 -13.77 13.70
C GLU A 463 -25.95 -13.62 12.86
N VAL A 464 -25.84 -14.46 11.84
CA VAL A 464 -24.69 -14.52 10.94
C VAL A 464 -25.16 -14.27 9.52
N TYR A 465 -24.58 -13.28 8.86
CA TYR A 465 -24.87 -12.91 7.48
C TYR A 465 -23.66 -13.26 6.61
N CYS A 466 -23.77 -14.34 5.86
CA CYS A 466 -22.74 -14.77 4.91
C CYS A 466 -22.94 -14.00 3.60
N LEU A 467 -21.88 -13.36 3.10
CA LEU A 467 -21.90 -12.65 1.81
C LEU A 467 -21.72 -13.61 0.61
N TYR A 468 -22.06 -14.88 0.80
CA TYR A 468 -21.95 -15.96 -0.16
C TYR A 468 -23.16 -16.88 -0.05
N THR A 469 -23.43 -17.62 -1.12
CA THR A 469 -24.58 -18.54 -1.20
C THR A 469 -24.31 -19.84 -0.44
N GLU A 470 -25.38 -20.53 -0.05
CA GLU A 470 -25.28 -21.87 0.55
C GLU A 470 -24.62 -22.88 -0.40
N LYS A 471 -24.86 -22.74 -1.72
CA LYS A 471 -24.21 -23.55 -2.74
C LYS A 471 -22.70 -23.36 -2.73
N GLN A 472 -22.22 -22.11 -2.70
CA GLN A 472 -20.79 -21.79 -2.62
C GLN A 472 -20.17 -22.35 -1.33
N PHE A 473 -20.86 -22.24 -0.20
CA PHE A 473 -20.41 -22.82 1.07
C PHE A 473 -20.25 -24.35 0.98
N ASN A 474 -21.20 -25.06 0.37
CA ASN A 474 -21.19 -26.52 0.32
C ASN A 474 -20.23 -27.08 -0.75
N GLU A 475 -20.15 -26.44 -1.92
CA GLU A 475 -19.44 -26.95 -3.11
C GLU A 475 -18.03 -26.37 -3.28
N LEU A 476 -17.78 -25.10 -2.92
CA LEU A 476 -16.47 -24.45 -3.15
C LEU A 476 -15.56 -24.49 -1.91
N MET A 477 -16.11 -24.36 -0.70
CA MET A 477 -15.32 -24.32 0.52
C MET A 477 -14.92 -25.73 0.99
N LEU A 478 -13.65 -25.92 1.33
CA LEU A 478 -13.15 -27.16 1.92
C LEU A 478 -13.70 -27.36 3.34
N ASP A 479 -13.84 -28.59 3.80
CA ASP A 479 -14.35 -28.86 5.15
C ASP A 479 -13.38 -28.36 6.25
N TYR A 480 -12.07 -28.46 6.01
CA TYR A 480 -10.99 -28.09 6.93
C TYR A 480 -9.92 -27.26 6.21
N PRO A 481 -9.15 -26.41 6.91
CA PRO A 481 -8.10 -25.62 6.30
C PRO A 481 -6.98 -26.50 5.73
N THR A 482 -6.41 -26.08 4.61
CA THR A 482 -5.23 -26.75 4.04
C THR A 482 -4.02 -26.49 4.95
N PRO A 483 -3.30 -27.53 5.43
CA PRO A 483 -2.22 -27.38 6.39
C PRO A 483 -1.05 -26.59 5.81
N ALA A 484 -0.35 -25.85 6.67
CA ALA A 484 0.75 -24.98 6.23
C ALA A 484 1.91 -25.78 5.60
N ILE A 485 2.09 -27.05 5.97
CA ILE A 485 3.11 -27.96 5.43
C ILE A 485 2.96 -28.20 3.91
N GLN A 486 1.77 -28.00 3.36
CA GLN A 486 1.49 -28.16 1.91
C GLN A 486 1.57 -26.84 1.14
N ARG A 487 1.79 -25.72 1.83
CA ARG A 487 1.71 -24.37 1.26
C ARG A 487 2.90 -23.48 1.63
N SER A 488 3.93 -24.05 2.25
CA SER A 488 5.13 -23.35 2.73
C SER A 488 6.38 -23.95 2.11
N SER A 489 7.49 -23.21 2.11
CA SER A 489 8.80 -23.75 1.76
C SER A 489 9.22 -24.84 2.74
N MET A 490 9.78 -25.93 2.22
CA MET A 490 10.18 -27.08 3.03
C MET A 490 11.62 -27.04 3.55
N GLU A 491 12.41 -26.01 3.20
CA GLU A 491 13.82 -25.91 3.59
C GLU A 491 14.02 -25.93 5.11
N GLU A 492 13.28 -25.07 5.83
CA GLU A 492 13.38 -24.97 7.30
C GLU A 492 12.92 -26.25 7.99
N VAL A 493 11.88 -26.88 7.44
CA VAL A 493 11.33 -28.13 7.95
C VAL A 493 12.32 -29.28 7.82
N ILE A 494 12.97 -29.39 6.66
CA ILE A 494 13.97 -30.43 6.38
C ILE A 494 15.18 -30.25 7.29
N LEU A 495 15.74 -29.03 7.35
CA LEU A 495 16.92 -28.75 8.15
C LEU A 495 16.65 -28.99 9.64
N THR A 496 15.51 -28.53 10.13
CA THR A 496 15.08 -28.72 11.53
C THR A 496 14.83 -30.20 11.84
N SER A 497 14.23 -30.96 10.92
CA SER A 497 14.00 -32.41 11.09
C SER A 497 15.32 -33.19 11.15
N LYS A 498 16.25 -32.93 10.22
CA LYS A 498 17.54 -33.61 10.16
C LYS A 498 18.41 -33.27 11.36
N ALA A 499 18.41 -32.00 11.79
CA ALA A 499 19.08 -31.58 13.02
C ALA A 499 18.49 -32.21 14.30
N SER A 500 17.25 -32.69 14.26
CA SER A 500 16.61 -33.47 15.35
C SER A 500 16.97 -34.96 15.30
N GLY A 501 17.77 -35.42 14.33
CA GLY A 501 18.08 -36.83 14.12
C GLY A 501 17.01 -37.61 13.33
N PHE A 502 16.13 -36.91 12.59
CA PHE A 502 15.12 -37.56 11.74
C PHE A 502 15.47 -37.39 10.26
N ASP A 503 16.16 -38.38 9.71
CA ASP A 503 16.63 -38.34 8.32
C ASP A 503 15.54 -38.56 7.28
N ASP A 504 14.59 -39.47 7.54
CA ASP A 504 13.48 -39.72 6.63
C ASP A 504 12.39 -38.65 6.79
N ILE A 505 12.44 -37.65 5.89
CA ILE A 505 11.48 -36.55 5.75
C ILE A 505 10.25 -36.88 4.90
N THR A 506 10.20 -38.05 4.26
CA THR A 506 9.12 -38.41 3.33
C THR A 506 7.91 -39.01 4.05
N SER A 507 8.12 -39.60 5.22
CA SER A 507 7.09 -40.31 5.98
C SER A 507 6.80 -39.69 7.36
N GLY A 508 5.70 -40.15 7.97
CA GLY A 508 5.35 -39.81 9.35
C GLY A 508 4.63 -38.47 9.51
N TRP A 509 3.99 -37.97 8.45
CA TRP A 509 3.16 -36.76 8.48
C TRP A 509 1.67 -37.09 8.62
N ILE A 510 0.89 -36.18 9.20
CA ILE A 510 -0.58 -36.28 9.22
C ILE A 510 -1.13 -36.08 7.82
N ASP A 511 -0.74 -34.97 7.20
CA ASP A 511 -0.94 -34.71 5.78
C ASP A 511 0.46 -34.56 5.16
N SER A 512 0.73 -35.32 4.10
CA SER A 512 2.07 -35.32 3.51
C SER A 512 2.39 -33.96 2.87
N PRO A 513 3.64 -33.48 2.98
CA PRO A 513 4.08 -32.30 2.24
C PRO A 513 4.02 -32.57 0.75
N ASP A 514 4.04 -31.51 -0.05
CA ASP A 514 4.15 -31.65 -1.50
C ASP A 514 5.52 -32.27 -1.88
N ALA A 515 5.48 -33.44 -2.50
CA ALA A 515 6.68 -34.20 -2.88
C ALA A 515 7.61 -33.43 -3.82
N LYS A 516 7.06 -32.59 -4.71
CA LYS A 516 7.87 -31.75 -5.61
C LYS A 516 8.60 -30.65 -4.86
N GLU A 517 7.92 -30.06 -3.87
CA GLU A 517 8.52 -29.03 -3.02
C GLU A 517 9.59 -29.63 -2.09
N LEU A 518 9.36 -30.83 -1.54
CA LEU A 518 10.38 -31.56 -0.77
C LEU A 518 11.66 -31.77 -1.59
N ALA A 519 11.54 -32.27 -2.82
CA ALA A 519 12.68 -32.50 -3.70
C ALA A 519 13.43 -31.20 -4.02
N ARG A 520 12.70 -30.12 -4.36
CA ARG A 520 13.29 -28.79 -4.60
C ARG A 520 14.04 -28.29 -3.37
N ALA A 521 13.42 -28.35 -2.19
CA ALA A 521 14.01 -27.89 -0.94
C ALA A 521 15.29 -28.65 -0.59
N GLU A 522 15.32 -29.98 -0.80
CA GLU A 522 16.53 -30.78 -0.58
C GLU A 522 17.67 -30.36 -1.53
N VAL A 523 17.39 -30.19 -2.83
CA VAL A 523 18.37 -29.70 -3.81
C VAL A 523 18.88 -28.30 -3.43
N ALA A 524 18.00 -27.40 -3.01
CA ALA A 524 18.37 -26.06 -2.58
C ALA A 524 19.30 -26.10 -1.35
N LEU A 525 19.01 -26.94 -0.35
CA LEU A 525 19.85 -27.09 0.83
C LEU A 525 21.22 -27.71 0.51
N LYS A 526 21.28 -28.68 -0.41
CA LYS A 526 22.55 -29.26 -0.90
C LYS A 526 23.38 -28.20 -1.63
N SER A 527 22.77 -27.39 -2.49
CA SER A 527 23.47 -26.32 -3.21
C SER A 527 24.06 -25.24 -2.28
N LYS A 528 23.41 -24.98 -1.14
CA LYS A 528 23.90 -24.06 -0.10
C LYS A 528 24.95 -24.70 0.84
N GLY A 529 25.25 -25.98 0.67
CA GLY A 529 26.15 -26.72 1.56
C GLY A 529 25.58 -27.01 2.95
N ALA A 530 24.28 -26.78 3.18
CA ALA A 530 23.61 -27.09 4.44
C ALA A 530 23.35 -28.60 4.61
N LEU A 531 23.24 -29.31 3.48
CA LEU A 531 23.23 -30.77 3.40
C LEU A 531 24.39 -31.25 2.51
N ASP A 532 24.90 -32.45 2.78
CA ASP A 532 25.89 -33.12 1.92
C ASP A 532 25.23 -33.82 0.71
N SER A 533 26.04 -34.50 -0.11
CA SER A 533 25.55 -35.24 -1.29
C SER A 533 24.56 -36.35 -0.94
N GLU A 534 24.75 -37.00 0.22
CA GLU A 534 23.87 -38.06 0.74
C GLU A 534 22.59 -37.50 1.38
N GLY A 535 22.52 -36.18 1.56
CA GLY A 535 21.40 -35.48 2.18
C GLY A 535 21.48 -35.42 3.69
N SER A 536 22.60 -35.78 4.32
CA SER A 536 22.81 -35.61 5.75
C SER A 536 23.15 -34.15 6.08
N ILE A 537 22.83 -33.71 7.29
CA ILE A 537 23.10 -32.33 7.72
C ILE A 537 24.60 -32.10 7.93
N THR A 538 25.13 -30.99 7.39
CA THR A 538 26.53 -30.61 7.56
C THR A 538 26.74 -29.77 8.82
N GLU A 539 28.00 -29.57 9.24
CA GLU A 539 28.33 -28.60 10.29
C GLU A 539 27.86 -27.18 9.93
N TYR A 540 28.00 -26.80 8.66
CA TYR A 540 27.46 -25.54 8.14
C TYR A 540 25.93 -25.47 8.28
N GLY A 541 25.21 -26.53 7.93
CA GLY A 541 23.76 -26.61 8.09
C GLY A 541 23.31 -26.49 9.54
N LEU A 542 24.06 -27.06 10.49
CA LEU A 542 23.82 -26.88 11.93
C LEU A 542 24.01 -25.43 12.35
N LEU A 543 25.05 -24.74 11.87
CA LEU A 543 25.29 -23.33 12.19
C LEU A 543 24.20 -22.41 11.62
N VAL A 544 23.84 -22.57 10.33
CA VAL A 544 22.77 -21.81 9.66
C VAL A 544 21.46 -21.89 10.44
N LYS A 545 21.11 -23.08 10.94
CA LYS A 545 19.90 -23.30 11.74
C LYS A 545 19.85 -22.46 13.03
N TYR A 546 20.99 -22.20 13.67
CA TYR A 546 21.03 -21.45 14.93
C TYR A 546 20.87 -19.93 14.75
N ILE A 547 21.03 -19.42 13.53
CA ILE A 547 20.78 -18.02 13.23
C ILE A 547 19.26 -17.75 13.29
N PRO A 548 18.79 -16.70 13.98
CA PRO A 548 17.36 -16.43 14.19
C PRO A 548 16.67 -15.83 12.95
N TYR A 549 16.92 -16.42 11.77
CA TYR A 549 16.38 -16.01 10.48
C TYR A 549 16.03 -17.22 9.60
N PRO A 550 15.12 -17.05 8.61
CA PRO A 550 14.92 -18.04 7.55
C PRO A 550 16.24 -18.38 6.86
N ILE A 551 16.36 -19.61 6.37
CA ILE A 551 17.61 -20.18 5.85
C ILE A 551 18.31 -19.30 4.82
N LEU A 552 17.56 -18.65 3.93
CA LEU A 552 18.12 -17.72 2.94
C LEU A 552 18.90 -16.56 3.59
N LEU A 553 18.31 -15.93 4.61
CA LEU A 553 18.93 -14.81 5.32
C LEU A 553 20.00 -15.29 6.31
N ALA A 554 19.83 -16.49 6.87
CA ALA A 554 20.85 -17.12 7.70
C ALA A 554 22.12 -17.45 6.90
N ASP A 555 22.00 -17.99 5.69
CA ASP A 555 23.10 -18.19 4.74
C ASP A 555 23.82 -16.86 4.42
N LEU A 556 23.06 -15.79 4.21
CA LEU A 556 23.61 -14.44 4.02
C LEU A 556 24.41 -13.97 5.24
N VAL A 557 23.91 -14.17 6.46
CA VAL A 557 24.64 -13.82 7.70
C VAL A 557 25.93 -14.65 7.83
N MET A 558 25.88 -15.95 7.53
CA MET A 558 27.06 -16.81 7.58
C MET A 558 28.13 -16.40 6.56
N LYS A 559 27.74 -16.04 5.34
CA LYS A 559 28.66 -15.49 4.33
C LYS A 559 29.18 -14.10 4.72
N ALA A 560 28.37 -13.29 5.41
CA ALA A 560 28.80 -12.01 5.94
C ALA A 560 29.94 -12.18 6.97
N ASP A 561 29.85 -13.21 7.81
CA ASP A 561 30.91 -13.56 8.76
C ASP A 561 32.22 -13.93 8.04
N GLN A 562 32.14 -14.77 7.02
CA GLN A 562 33.30 -15.14 6.18
C GLN A 562 33.96 -13.93 5.50
N LEU A 563 33.18 -12.92 5.10
CA LEU A 563 33.67 -11.70 4.45
C LEU A 563 34.07 -10.59 5.44
N GLY A 564 33.91 -10.82 6.75
CA GLY A 564 34.23 -9.85 7.81
C GLY A 564 33.23 -8.70 7.96
N VAL A 565 32.01 -8.83 7.40
CA VAL A 565 30.94 -7.80 7.40
C VAL A 565 29.69 -8.20 8.18
N ALA A 566 29.79 -9.22 9.05
CA ALA A 566 28.67 -9.70 9.86
C ALA A 566 28.01 -8.61 10.71
N ILE A 567 28.75 -7.61 11.21
CA ILE A 567 28.20 -6.56 12.07
C ILE A 567 27.30 -5.60 11.30
N GLU A 568 27.73 -5.18 10.10
CA GLU A 568 26.93 -4.35 9.20
C GLU A 568 25.66 -5.09 8.81
N VAL A 569 25.79 -6.34 8.37
CA VAL A 569 24.67 -7.19 7.93
C VAL A 569 23.70 -7.48 9.07
N ALA A 570 24.20 -7.83 10.26
CA ALA A 570 23.38 -8.05 11.46
C ALA A 570 22.69 -6.77 11.95
N THR A 571 23.07 -5.60 11.45
CA THR A 571 22.39 -4.32 11.72
C THR A 571 21.37 -4.00 10.63
N VAL A 572 21.72 -4.18 9.35
CA VAL A 572 20.84 -3.91 8.20
C VAL A 572 19.65 -4.86 8.15
N LEU A 573 19.86 -6.16 8.38
CA LEU A 573 18.79 -7.16 8.30
C LEU A 573 17.63 -6.90 9.27
N PRO A 574 17.87 -6.59 10.57
CA PRO A 574 16.80 -6.15 11.45
C PRO A 574 16.10 -4.87 10.98
N ILE A 575 16.82 -3.90 10.41
CA ILE A 575 16.21 -2.65 9.90
C ILE A 575 15.24 -2.97 8.76
N ILE A 576 15.68 -3.79 7.81
CA ILE A 576 14.86 -4.32 6.71
C ILE A 576 13.61 -5.00 7.31
N LYS A 577 13.79 -5.99 8.19
CA LYS A 577 12.68 -6.74 8.82
C LYS A 577 11.68 -5.85 9.56
N ASN A 578 12.13 -4.75 10.16
CA ASN A 578 11.28 -3.80 10.87
C ASN A 578 10.68 -2.72 9.96
N GLY A 579 10.58 -2.95 8.65
CA GLY A 579 9.88 -2.07 7.71
C GLY A 579 10.75 -0.96 7.09
N GLY A 580 12.08 -1.08 7.21
CA GLY A 580 13.04 -0.18 6.58
C GLY A 580 12.89 1.28 7.00
N GLN A 581 13.21 2.19 6.09
CA GLN A 581 13.19 3.64 6.34
C GLN A 581 11.81 4.15 6.80
N ARG A 582 10.71 3.60 6.26
CA ARG A 582 9.34 4.04 6.56
C ARG A 582 8.98 3.94 8.04
N ARG A 583 9.47 2.91 8.73
CA ARG A 583 9.25 2.74 10.18
C ARG A 583 10.38 3.31 11.02
N LEU A 584 11.57 3.45 10.44
CA LEU A 584 12.72 4.08 11.09
C LEU A 584 12.48 5.58 11.30
N LEU A 585 11.92 6.27 10.29
CA LEU A 585 11.59 7.69 10.36
C LEU A 585 10.17 7.91 10.88
N THR A 586 9.99 8.98 11.67
CA THR A 586 8.68 9.36 12.21
C THR A 586 8.01 10.35 11.27
N TRP A 587 6.83 9.99 10.77
CA TRP A 587 5.99 10.85 9.95
C TRP A 587 4.53 10.77 10.40
N LYS A 588 3.88 11.91 10.65
CA LYS A 588 2.45 11.94 10.98
C LYS A 588 1.65 12.78 9.98
N TRP A 589 0.53 12.22 9.54
CA TRP A 589 -0.33 12.83 8.52
C TRP A 589 -1.14 14.02 9.02
N ASP A 590 -1.39 14.09 10.33
CA ASP A 590 -2.11 15.16 11.02
C ASP A 590 -1.23 16.38 11.36
N TRP A 591 0.09 16.32 11.12
CA TRP A 591 0.96 17.48 11.25
C TRP A 591 0.59 18.60 10.28
N ASP A 592 0.77 19.84 10.73
CA ASP A 592 0.60 21.02 9.88
C ASP A 592 1.70 21.09 8.80
N ALA A 593 1.47 21.90 7.76
CA ALA A 593 2.36 21.99 6.62
C ALA A 593 3.77 22.50 6.96
N TYR A 594 3.93 23.35 7.98
CA TYR A 594 5.25 23.85 8.41
C TYR A 594 6.03 22.76 9.13
N THR A 595 5.39 22.06 10.08
CA THR A 595 6.00 20.90 10.76
C THR A 595 6.44 19.84 9.76
N LYS A 596 5.59 19.50 8.78
CA LYS A 596 5.93 18.54 7.71
C LYS A 596 7.16 18.98 6.91
N ARG A 597 7.25 20.27 6.56
CA ARG A 597 8.40 20.83 5.84
C ARG A 597 9.69 20.73 6.68
N ASP A 598 9.65 21.12 7.95
CA ASP A 598 10.83 21.14 8.83
C ASP A 598 11.35 19.71 9.07
N VAL A 599 10.45 18.76 9.33
CA VAL A 599 10.79 17.34 9.47
C VAL A 599 11.41 16.80 8.18
N ALA A 600 10.84 17.13 7.02
CA ALA A 600 11.40 16.70 5.73
C ALA A 600 12.78 17.31 5.45
N GLN A 601 13.09 18.50 5.96
CA GLN A 601 14.44 19.08 5.87
C GLN A 601 15.44 18.35 6.78
N ILE A 602 15.04 18.01 8.00
CA ILE A 602 15.85 17.22 8.93
C ILE A 602 16.16 15.85 8.33
N HIS A 603 15.15 15.13 7.81
CA HIS A 603 15.34 13.83 7.17
C HIS A 603 16.24 13.92 5.93
N ARG A 604 16.08 14.96 5.09
CA ARG A 604 17.00 15.22 3.96
C ARG A 604 18.44 15.45 4.43
N GLY A 605 18.64 16.23 5.49
CA GLY A 605 19.96 16.45 6.08
C GLY A 605 20.61 15.17 6.60
N LEU A 606 19.83 14.25 7.16
CA LEU A 606 20.33 12.93 7.59
C LEU A 606 20.74 12.05 6.41
N MET A 607 20.00 12.11 5.29
CA MET A 607 20.30 11.38 4.05
C MET A 607 21.51 11.94 3.30
N THR A 608 21.86 13.21 3.49
CA THR A 608 23.02 13.83 2.83
C THR A 608 24.30 13.02 2.99
N GLY A 609 24.97 12.76 1.86
CA GLY A 609 26.24 12.02 1.80
C GLY A 609 26.09 10.50 1.88
N CYS A 610 24.87 9.96 1.99
CA CYS A 610 24.65 8.52 1.86
C CYS A 610 24.55 8.17 0.38
N LEU A 611 25.25 7.10 -0.04
CA LEU A 611 25.15 6.60 -1.40
C LEU A 611 23.78 5.92 -1.60
N ASP A 612 23.38 5.06 -0.66
CA ASP A 612 22.14 4.27 -0.71
C ASP A 612 21.45 4.14 0.66
N ASP A 613 20.33 3.43 0.66
CA ASP A 613 19.53 3.13 1.84
C ASP A 613 20.28 2.28 2.87
N ILE A 614 21.22 1.41 2.44
CA ILE A 614 22.04 0.59 3.34
C ILE A 614 22.92 1.51 4.19
N GLU A 615 23.63 2.42 3.52
CA GLU A 615 24.49 3.40 4.17
C GLU A 615 23.69 4.35 5.07
N PHE A 616 22.54 4.83 4.60
CA PHE A 616 21.64 5.66 5.41
C PHE A 616 21.18 4.94 6.69
N CYS A 617 20.71 3.69 6.57
CA CYS A 617 20.24 2.91 7.71
C CYS A 617 21.34 2.67 8.74
N LEU A 618 22.54 2.34 8.29
CA LEU A 618 23.71 2.15 9.14
C LEU A 618 24.18 3.45 9.79
N LYS A 619 24.13 4.58 9.06
CA LYS A 619 24.43 5.92 9.59
C LYS A 619 23.45 6.29 10.71
N ILE A 620 22.16 6.12 10.50
CA ILE A 620 21.14 6.40 11.54
C ILE A 620 21.37 5.54 12.78
N TYR A 621 21.58 4.23 12.60
CA TYR A 621 21.83 3.34 13.73
C TYR A 621 23.11 3.73 14.47
N SER A 622 24.20 4.03 13.76
CA SER A 622 25.48 4.42 14.35
C SER A 622 25.39 5.73 15.15
N LEU A 623 24.70 6.75 14.62
CA LEU A 623 24.50 8.04 15.29
C LEU A 623 23.62 7.91 16.53
N TRP A 624 22.65 7.00 16.49
CA TRP A 624 21.78 6.73 17.62
C TRP A 624 22.45 5.86 18.69
N SER A 625 23.19 4.81 18.31
CA SER A 625 23.75 3.85 19.27
C SER A 625 24.81 4.48 20.17
N GLU A 626 25.61 5.40 19.61
CA GLU A 626 26.69 6.10 20.30
C GLU A 626 26.55 7.62 20.12
N PRO A 627 25.66 8.28 20.89
CA PRO A 627 25.50 9.74 20.82
C PRO A 627 26.81 10.45 21.20
N LEU A 628 27.13 11.54 20.51
CA LEU A 628 28.31 12.37 20.82
C LEU A 628 28.34 12.78 22.31
N GLY A 629 29.49 12.57 22.97
CA GLY A 629 29.68 12.89 24.39
C GLY A 629 29.07 11.87 25.36
N SER A 630 28.92 10.61 24.95
CA SER A 630 28.45 9.48 25.79
C SER A 630 29.56 8.71 26.52
N GLU A 631 30.83 9.11 26.32
CA GLU A 631 31.98 8.51 27.00
C GLU A 631 31.89 8.66 28.52
N GLY A 632 32.06 7.56 29.26
CA GLY A 632 32.05 7.55 30.73
C GLY A 632 30.68 7.63 31.42
N LYS A 633 29.57 7.68 30.67
CA LYS A 633 28.20 7.76 31.22
C LYS A 633 27.60 6.39 31.59
N THR A 634 26.64 6.39 32.51
CA THR A 634 25.86 5.20 32.88
C THR A 634 24.90 4.79 31.75
N GLU A 635 24.43 3.54 31.74
CA GLU A 635 23.51 3.07 30.69
C GLU A 635 22.16 3.81 30.69
N GLU A 636 21.64 4.18 31.86
CA GLU A 636 20.42 5.00 31.97
C GLU A 636 20.61 6.39 31.34
N GLU A 637 21.77 7.01 31.55
CA GLU A 637 22.11 8.30 30.94
C GLU A 637 22.26 8.19 29.43
N LYS A 638 22.90 7.12 28.94
CA LYS A 638 23.00 6.85 27.50
C LYS A 638 21.64 6.64 26.87
N GLU A 639 20.77 5.84 27.49
CA GLU A 639 19.40 5.61 27.01
C GLU A 639 18.61 6.91 26.91
N SER A 640 18.67 7.77 27.94
CA SER A 640 18.04 9.09 27.89
C SER A 640 18.57 9.96 26.74
N GLN A 641 19.88 9.91 26.46
CA GLN A 641 20.46 10.62 25.31
C GLN A 641 19.99 10.06 23.97
N ARG A 642 19.92 8.74 23.83
CA ARG A 642 19.40 8.05 22.64
C ARG A 642 17.97 8.46 22.34
N GLU A 643 17.12 8.50 23.37
CA GLU A 643 15.72 8.92 23.24
C GLU A 643 15.61 10.40 22.83
N LYS A 644 16.40 11.28 23.46
CA LYS A 644 16.44 12.72 23.11
C LYS A 644 16.92 12.94 21.68
N TRP A 645 17.98 12.26 21.25
CA TRP A 645 18.48 12.34 19.88
C TRP A 645 17.43 11.87 18.88
N ALA A 646 16.77 10.73 19.15
CA ALA A 646 15.74 10.20 18.28
C ALA A 646 14.54 11.16 18.15
N LYS A 647 14.08 11.74 19.27
CA LYS A 647 13.03 12.77 19.27
C LYS A 647 13.42 14.01 18.48
N ALA A 648 14.64 14.52 18.66
CA ALA A 648 15.14 15.71 17.96
C ALA A 648 15.26 15.51 16.44
N ASN A 649 15.56 14.29 16.00
CA ASN A 649 15.76 13.95 14.59
C ASN A 649 14.54 13.30 13.93
N PHE A 650 13.40 13.22 14.63
CA PHE A 650 12.18 12.56 14.17
C PHE A 650 12.44 11.11 13.70
N VAL A 651 13.19 10.36 14.50
CA VAL A 651 13.51 8.94 14.31
C VAL A 651 12.81 8.11 15.39
N ASN A 652 12.32 6.92 15.03
CA ASN A 652 11.55 6.07 15.92
C ASN A 652 12.46 5.29 16.90
N HIS A 653 12.58 5.79 18.12
CA HIS A 653 13.40 5.21 19.18
C HIS A 653 13.04 3.74 19.50
N ARG A 654 11.74 3.42 19.56
CA ARG A 654 11.27 2.07 19.90
C ARG A 654 11.66 1.06 18.83
N VAL A 655 11.55 1.44 17.56
CA VAL A 655 11.98 0.59 16.43
C VAL A 655 13.49 0.35 16.48
N LEU A 656 14.30 1.36 16.84
CA LEU A 656 15.75 1.21 17.01
C LEU A 656 16.15 0.29 18.18
N LEU A 657 15.41 0.32 19.29
CA LEU A 657 15.58 -0.65 20.38
C LEU A 657 15.27 -2.08 19.93
N ASP A 658 14.17 -2.27 19.18
CA ASP A 658 13.82 -3.58 18.61
C ASP A 658 14.89 -4.08 17.62
N ILE A 659 15.45 -3.18 16.80
CA ILE A 659 16.58 -3.46 15.90
C ILE A 659 17.81 -3.87 16.70
N GLN A 660 18.14 -3.13 17.76
CA GLN A 660 19.29 -3.45 18.62
C GLN A 660 19.16 -4.84 19.24
N THR A 661 18.00 -5.17 19.80
CA THR A 661 17.76 -6.50 20.39
C THR A 661 17.90 -7.62 19.35
N GLN A 662 17.36 -7.42 18.14
CA GLN A 662 17.49 -8.40 17.05
C GLN A 662 18.93 -8.55 16.57
N ARG A 663 19.65 -7.44 16.41
CA ARG A 663 21.08 -7.43 16.07
C ARG A 663 21.90 -8.20 17.10
N GLU A 664 21.67 -7.96 18.38
CA GLU A 664 22.36 -8.65 19.47
C GLU A 664 22.09 -10.15 19.45
N ALA A 665 20.85 -10.58 19.19
CA ALA A 665 20.51 -12.00 19.07
C ALA A 665 21.25 -12.70 17.91
N VAL A 666 21.42 -12.02 16.77
CA VAL A 666 22.16 -12.54 15.61
C VAL A 666 23.65 -12.65 15.92
N LEU A 667 24.22 -11.60 16.52
CA LEU A 667 25.63 -11.59 16.93
C LEU A 667 25.90 -12.65 18.01
N GLU A 668 25.01 -12.82 19.00
CA GLU A 668 25.13 -13.86 20.02
C GLU A 668 25.08 -15.27 19.39
N ALA A 669 24.22 -15.48 18.39
CA ALA A 669 24.16 -16.74 17.66
C ALA A 669 25.48 -17.07 16.94
N LEU A 670 26.11 -16.06 16.32
CA LEU A 670 27.46 -16.20 15.73
C LEU A 670 28.53 -16.45 16.80
N TYR A 671 28.49 -15.73 17.91
CA TYR A 671 29.51 -15.82 18.96
C TYR A 671 29.42 -17.08 19.82
N ARG A 672 28.30 -17.80 19.83
CA ARG A 672 28.13 -19.02 20.65
C ARG A 672 29.23 -20.06 20.40
N HIS A 673 29.80 -20.07 19.19
CA HIS A 673 30.88 -20.98 18.80
C HIS A 673 32.24 -20.27 18.62
N SER A 674 32.30 -18.94 18.83
CA SER A 674 33.55 -18.17 18.75
C SER A 674 34.27 -18.15 20.10
N LYS A 675 35.61 -18.24 20.06
CA LYS A 675 36.47 -18.09 21.25
C LYS A 675 36.65 -16.62 21.67
N GLU A 676 36.43 -15.68 20.75
CA GLU A 676 36.64 -14.25 20.97
C GLU A 676 35.40 -13.45 20.51
N THR A 677 34.94 -12.53 21.35
CA THR A 677 33.88 -11.59 20.98
C THR A 677 34.53 -10.34 20.37
N ALA A 678 34.50 -10.22 19.04
CA ALA A 678 34.96 -9.01 18.37
C ALA A 678 33.94 -7.87 18.59
N ARG A 679 34.24 -6.94 19.51
CA ARG A 679 33.44 -5.73 19.71
C ARG A 679 34.00 -4.60 18.85
N ARG A 680 33.70 -4.60 17.55
CA ARG A 680 33.98 -3.46 16.66
C ARG A 680 32.70 -2.68 16.33
N GLY A 681 32.85 -1.39 16.08
CA GLY A 681 31.78 -0.55 15.52
C GLY A 681 31.49 -0.87 14.05
N ILE A 682 30.47 -0.20 13.51
CA ILE A 682 30.13 -0.23 12.08
C ILE A 682 31.24 0.47 11.29
N GLN A 683 31.69 -0.15 10.21
CA GLN A 683 32.74 0.37 9.34
C GLN A 683 32.18 0.70 7.95
N PHE A 684 32.04 1.99 7.66
CA PHE A 684 31.47 2.48 6.40
C PHE A 684 32.34 2.16 5.17
N ASN A 685 33.64 1.95 5.34
CA ASN A 685 34.54 1.52 4.27
C ASN A 685 34.36 0.05 3.86
N LEU A 686 33.55 -0.73 4.58
CA LEU A 686 33.24 -2.13 4.24
C LEU A 686 31.93 -2.29 3.47
N LEU A 687 31.18 -1.20 3.24
CA LEU A 687 29.84 -1.28 2.66
C LEU A 687 29.80 -1.84 1.24
N ASP A 688 30.87 -1.71 0.47
CA ASP A 688 30.91 -2.31 -0.87
C ASP A 688 30.86 -3.84 -0.81
N ARG A 689 31.49 -4.45 0.20
CA ARG A 689 31.37 -5.89 0.45
C ARG A 689 29.96 -6.28 0.88
N VAL A 690 29.30 -5.43 1.68
CA VAL A 690 27.90 -5.63 2.07
C VAL A 690 27.01 -5.59 0.82
N ARG A 691 27.18 -4.60 -0.05
CA ARG A 691 26.44 -4.46 -1.33
C ARG A 691 26.65 -5.69 -2.23
N MET A 692 27.90 -6.11 -2.42
CA MET A 692 28.24 -7.32 -3.18
C MET A 692 27.56 -8.56 -2.61
N LEU A 693 27.59 -8.71 -1.28
CA LEU A 693 26.99 -9.86 -0.61
C LEU A 693 25.46 -9.90 -0.81
N PHE A 694 24.78 -8.77 -0.62
CA PHE A 694 23.33 -8.68 -0.87
C PHE A 694 23.01 -8.96 -2.36
N ALA A 695 23.79 -8.43 -3.30
CA ALA A 695 23.61 -8.67 -4.73
C ALA A 695 23.84 -10.15 -5.15
N ALA A 696 24.74 -10.86 -4.46
CA ALA A 696 25.05 -12.26 -4.71
C ALA A 696 24.05 -13.22 -4.04
N CYS A 697 23.60 -12.91 -2.82
CA CYS A 697 22.77 -13.82 -2.03
C CYS A 697 21.26 -13.59 -2.20
N LEU A 698 20.85 -12.45 -2.76
CA LEU A 698 19.44 -12.13 -3.05
C LEU A 698 19.23 -11.82 -4.55
N PRO A 699 19.53 -12.77 -5.46
CA PRO A 699 19.46 -12.54 -6.90
C PRO A 699 18.04 -12.22 -7.40
N GLU A 700 17.00 -12.72 -6.72
CA GLU A 700 15.59 -12.47 -7.04
C GLU A 700 15.14 -11.02 -6.79
N VAL A 701 15.95 -10.22 -6.07
CA VAL A 701 15.66 -8.82 -5.73
C VAL A 701 16.34 -7.86 -6.69
N ARG A 702 17.00 -8.36 -7.75
CA ARG A 702 17.61 -7.53 -8.79
C ARG A 702 16.52 -6.87 -9.63
N GLY A 703 16.27 -5.60 -9.35
CA GLY A 703 15.45 -4.71 -10.17
C GLY A 703 16.34 -3.85 -11.05
N ILE A 704 16.04 -3.77 -12.34
CA ILE A 704 16.61 -2.77 -13.23
C ILE A 704 15.72 -1.52 -13.11
N VAL A 705 16.33 -0.37 -12.81
CA VAL A 705 15.65 0.92 -12.82
C VAL A 705 15.64 1.43 -14.26
N ALA A 706 14.48 1.40 -14.91
CA ALA A 706 14.28 2.13 -16.16
C ALA A 706 14.14 3.63 -15.81
N PRO A 707 14.96 4.54 -16.35
CA PRO A 707 14.99 5.96 -15.94
C PRO A 707 13.68 6.73 -16.15
N SER A 708 12.76 6.23 -16.98
CA SER A 708 11.61 6.99 -17.48
C SER A 708 10.27 6.74 -16.78
N LEU A 709 10.10 5.70 -15.94
CA LEU A 709 8.76 5.32 -15.45
C LEU A 709 8.63 5.07 -13.94
N GLY A 710 9.71 5.16 -13.15
CA GLY A 710 9.62 4.92 -11.70
C GLY A 710 9.13 3.52 -11.31
N THR A 711 9.16 2.56 -12.25
CA THR A 711 8.81 1.15 -12.04
C THR A 711 10.05 0.27 -12.12
N TYR A 712 10.11 -0.73 -11.25
CA TYR A 712 11.18 -1.72 -11.16
C TYR A 712 10.84 -2.91 -12.06
N ASN A 713 11.71 -3.23 -13.03
CA ASN A 713 11.59 -4.49 -13.78
C ASN A 713 12.48 -5.56 -13.13
N PHE A 714 11.86 -6.63 -12.63
CA PHE A 714 12.54 -7.82 -12.13
C PHE A 714 12.83 -8.77 -13.31
N GLN A 715 13.94 -9.51 -13.27
CA GLN A 715 14.27 -10.47 -14.32
C GLN A 715 13.17 -11.55 -14.47
N ALA A 716 12.70 -11.69 -15.71
CA ALA A 716 11.85 -12.75 -16.27
C ALA A 716 10.62 -13.20 -15.45
N GLY A 717 9.47 -12.56 -15.71
CA GLY A 717 8.14 -13.15 -15.46
C GLY A 717 7.40 -12.74 -14.18
N ALA A 718 7.96 -11.89 -13.33
CA ALA A 718 7.29 -11.42 -12.12
C ALA A 718 6.67 -10.01 -12.29
N LYS A 719 5.33 -9.92 -12.35
CA LYS A 719 4.62 -8.64 -12.16
C LYS A 719 4.85 -8.11 -10.74
N PRO A 720 4.91 -6.77 -10.53
CA PRO A 720 5.14 -6.19 -9.21
C PRO A 720 4.04 -6.59 -8.23
N GLN A 721 4.41 -7.24 -7.14
CA GLN A 721 3.49 -7.58 -6.05
C GLN A 721 3.51 -6.47 -5.00
N GLN A 722 2.39 -5.76 -4.83
CA GLN A 722 2.14 -4.99 -3.63
C GLN A 722 1.80 -5.96 -2.49
N GLY A 723 2.74 -6.19 -1.56
CA GLY A 723 2.44 -6.97 -0.38
C GLY A 723 3.66 -7.36 0.44
N SER A 724 4.04 -6.54 1.42
CA SER A 724 4.82 -6.91 2.62
C SER A 724 6.21 -7.54 2.48
N SER A 725 6.70 -7.85 1.28
CA SER A 725 8.11 -8.17 1.06
C SER A 725 8.93 -6.90 1.27
N VAL A 726 9.85 -6.92 2.23
CA VAL A 726 10.86 -5.89 2.35
C VAL A 726 11.85 -6.06 1.22
N ILE A 727 11.42 -5.65 0.03
CA ILE A 727 12.32 -5.27 -1.03
C ILE A 727 13.04 -4.03 -0.48
N LEU A 728 14.36 -3.94 -0.69
CA LEU A 728 15.05 -2.65 -0.75
C LEU A 728 14.38 -1.84 -1.86
N THR A 729 13.17 -1.34 -1.62
CA THR A 729 12.63 -0.26 -2.41
C THR A 729 13.48 0.92 -2.02
N MET A 730 14.39 1.27 -2.92
CA MET A 730 14.77 2.65 -3.21
C MET A 730 13.54 3.49 -3.64
N ALA A 731 12.37 3.26 -3.01
CA ALA A 731 11.10 3.90 -3.33
C ALA A 731 10.69 4.77 -2.16
N THR A 732 10.99 6.05 -2.33
CA THR A 732 10.09 7.18 -2.16
C THR A 732 8.66 6.85 -1.71
N PHE A 733 8.19 7.60 -0.71
CA PHE A 733 6.79 7.73 -0.28
C PHE A 733 5.79 7.71 -1.45
N PRO A 734 4.78 6.81 -1.46
CA PRO A 734 3.74 6.78 -2.51
C PRO A 734 2.69 7.89 -2.41
N GLU A 735 2.79 8.83 -1.45
CA GLU A 735 1.70 9.76 -1.12
C GLU A 735 2.14 11.24 -1.12
N TRP A 736 3.29 11.56 -1.73
CA TRP A 736 3.90 12.91 -1.72
C TRP A 736 4.31 13.41 -3.12
N LYS A 737 3.44 13.24 -4.13
CA LYS A 737 3.63 13.87 -5.46
C LYS A 737 3.17 15.34 -5.53
N GLU A 738 2.72 15.92 -4.42
CA GLU A 738 2.40 17.35 -4.33
C GLU A 738 3.38 18.04 -3.38
N TYR A 739 4.09 19.05 -3.90
CA TYR A 739 5.01 20.01 -3.24
C TYR A 739 6.53 19.73 -3.31
N PHE A 740 7.23 20.69 -3.93
CA PHE A 740 8.69 20.92 -4.09
C PHE A 740 9.38 20.42 -5.38
N GLY A 741 9.19 21.18 -6.45
CA GLY A 741 10.26 21.45 -7.41
C GLY A 741 11.04 22.68 -6.94
N VAL A 742 12.31 22.48 -6.56
CA VAL A 742 13.52 23.30 -6.81
C VAL A 742 14.64 22.57 -6.06
N LEU A 743 15.34 21.68 -6.76
CA LEU A 743 16.71 21.23 -6.48
C LEU A 743 17.25 20.68 -7.81
N ASP A 744 17.53 21.57 -8.75
CA ASP A 744 18.17 21.26 -10.04
C ASP A 744 19.48 22.03 -10.23
N GLU A 745 20.13 22.45 -9.13
CA GLU A 745 21.41 23.18 -9.18
C GLU A 745 22.50 22.64 -8.24
N MET A 746 22.35 21.43 -7.69
CA MET A 746 23.44 20.74 -6.98
C MET A 746 23.43 19.25 -7.32
N GLY A 747 24.20 18.89 -8.36
CA GLY A 747 24.25 17.55 -8.92
C GLY A 747 24.47 16.45 -7.89
N TYR A 748 23.47 15.58 -7.73
CA TYR A 748 23.60 14.25 -7.15
C TYR A 748 22.66 13.30 -7.91
N SER A 749 23.27 12.41 -8.70
CA SER A 749 22.62 11.36 -9.47
C SER A 749 22.28 10.16 -8.57
N PRO A 750 21.09 9.54 -8.69
CA PRO A 750 20.82 8.24 -8.08
C PRO A 750 21.59 7.17 -8.86
N ILE A 751 22.75 6.79 -8.34
CA ILE A 751 23.54 5.64 -8.78
C ILE A 751 23.56 4.68 -7.60
N LEU A 752 23.23 3.38 -7.78
CA LEU A 752 23.91 2.26 -7.07
C LEU A 752 23.37 0.90 -7.50
N LEU A 753 24.09 0.32 -8.47
CA LEU A 753 24.64 -1.05 -8.42
C LEU A 753 25.31 -1.36 -9.77
N GLY A 754 24.79 -0.80 -10.87
CA GLY A 754 25.37 -0.99 -12.21
C GLY A 754 26.71 -0.26 -12.44
N LYS A 755 26.85 0.99 -11.98
CA LYS A 755 28.03 1.84 -12.23
C LYS A 755 29.28 1.43 -11.44
N PHE A 756 29.10 0.71 -10.32
CA PHE A 756 30.20 0.31 -9.44
C PHE A 756 30.98 -0.90 -10.00
N VAL A 757 30.30 -1.74 -10.79
CA VAL A 757 30.94 -2.88 -11.48
C VAL A 757 31.90 -2.38 -12.56
N SER A 758 31.50 -1.36 -13.33
CA SER A 758 32.31 -0.80 -14.42
C SER A 758 33.52 0.03 -13.93
N GLU A 759 33.39 0.76 -12.82
CA GLU A 759 34.51 1.55 -12.26
C GLU A 759 35.53 0.70 -11.47
N TRP A 760 35.14 -0.47 -10.95
CA TRP A 760 36.05 -1.39 -10.28
C TRP A 760 36.88 -2.22 -11.28
N GLU A 761 36.30 -2.59 -12.42
CA GLU A 761 37.03 -3.23 -13.53
C GLU A 761 38.17 -2.34 -14.07
N ALA A 762 38.02 -1.01 -13.98
CA ALA A 762 39.05 -0.05 -14.38
C ALA A 762 40.18 0.13 -13.33
N LYS A 763 40.03 -0.34 -12.09
CA LYS A 763 40.97 -0.07 -10.98
C LYS A 763 41.59 -1.29 -10.31
N ALA A 764 41.17 -2.51 -10.64
CA ALA A 764 41.69 -3.73 -10.02
C ALA A 764 43.01 -4.21 -10.67
N SER A 765 44.12 -3.56 -10.36
CA SER A 765 45.46 -4.13 -10.54
C SER A 765 45.75 -5.15 -9.42
N VAL A 766 45.14 -6.34 -9.47
CA VAL A 766 45.49 -7.50 -8.63
C VAL A 766 45.47 -8.79 -9.48
N ASP A 767 46.66 -9.37 -9.65
CA ASP A 767 47.04 -10.67 -10.22
C ASP A 767 46.46 -11.11 -11.60
N LYS A 768 47.23 -10.85 -12.67
CA LYS A 768 46.87 -11.02 -14.10
C LYS A 768 46.83 -12.47 -14.63
N ARG A 769 46.93 -13.52 -13.80
CA ARG A 769 47.02 -14.92 -14.30
C ARG A 769 45.72 -15.74 -14.24
N VAL A 770 44.72 -15.31 -13.46
CA VAL A 770 43.45 -16.05 -13.32
C VAL A 770 42.30 -15.39 -14.08
N THR A 771 42.44 -14.12 -14.47
CA THR A 771 41.42 -13.36 -15.22
C THR A 771 41.64 -13.30 -16.73
N GLY A 772 42.87 -13.53 -17.24
CA GLY A 772 43.24 -13.21 -18.62
C GLY A 772 42.62 -14.07 -19.74
N ALA A 773 42.14 -15.28 -19.44
CA ALA A 773 41.51 -16.15 -20.46
C ALA A 773 39.97 -16.03 -20.49
N PHE A 774 39.36 -15.58 -19.39
CA PHE A 774 37.90 -15.50 -19.25
C PHE A 774 37.35 -14.13 -19.66
N SER A 775 38.13 -13.05 -19.54
CA SER A 775 37.70 -11.69 -19.89
C SER A 775 37.85 -11.35 -21.37
N ARG A 776 38.87 -11.89 -22.06
CA ARG A 776 39.19 -11.50 -23.45
C ARG A 776 38.23 -12.08 -24.50
N LEU A 777 37.66 -13.27 -24.25
CA LEU A 777 36.65 -13.88 -25.14
C LEU A 777 35.27 -13.22 -25.01
N PHE A 778 34.99 -12.57 -23.88
CA PHE A 778 33.69 -11.98 -23.57
C PHE A 778 33.62 -10.48 -23.89
N LEU A 779 34.73 -9.75 -23.75
CA LEU A 779 34.79 -8.31 -24.01
C LEU A 779 34.92 -7.98 -25.50
N ASP A 780 35.54 -8.85 -26.30
CA ASP A 780 35.69 -8.59 -27.75
C ASP A 780 34.42 -8.92 -28.57
N GLN A 781 33.41 -9.56 -27.96
CA GLN A 781 32.20 -10.05 -28.65
C GLN A 781 30.88 -9.50 -28.10
N ALA A 782 30.89 -8.74 -27.00
CA ALA A 782 29.69 -8.21 -26.37
C ALA A 782 29.38 -6.80 -26.87
N VAL A 783 28.28 -6.65 -27.62
CA VAL A 783 27.69 -5.32 -27.90
C VAL A 783 27.26 -4.69 -26.56
N ALA A 784 27.29 -3.37 -26.38
CA ALA A 784 26.85 -2.79 -25.11
C ALA A 784 25.33 -2.98 -24.93
N ILE A 785 24.90 -3.53 -23.78
CA ILE A 785 23.49 -3.47 -23.34
C ILE A 785 23.09 -1.99 -23.36
N SER A 786 21.91 -1.67 -23.89
CA SER A 786 21.41 -0.33 -24.26
C SER A 786 21.83 0.26 -25.61
N SER A 787 22.58 -0.49 -26.44
CA SER A 787 22.86 -0.07 -27.82
C SER A 787 21.60 -0.19 -28.69
N ARG A 788 21.28 0.87 -29.43
CA ARG A 788 20.13 0.92 -30.35
C ARG A 788 20.53 0.63 -31.78
N PHE A 789 19.76 -0.24 -32.42
CA PHE A 789 19.98 -0.66 -33.80
C PHE A 789 18.70 -0.54 -34.62
N GLU A 790 18.84 -0.17 -35.88
CA GLU A 790 17.76 -0.29 -36.85
C GLU A 790 17.75 -1.72 -37.38
N CYS A 791 16.70 -2.47 -37.10
CA CYS A 791 16.62 -3.89 -37.46
C CYS A 791 15.64 -4.08 -38.62
N SER A 792 15.98 -4.93 -39.59
CA SER A 792 15.07 -5.31 -40.68
C SER A 792 14.54 -6.72 -40.49
N VAL A 793 13.21 -6.87 -40.55
CA VAL A 793 12.51 -8.15 -40.38
C VAL A 793 12.32 -8.83 -41.74
N THR A 794 12.92 -10.00 -41.93
CA THR A 794 12.81 -10.81 -43.17
C THR A 794 12.31 -12.23 -42.88
N SER A 795 11.79 -12.91 -43.91
CA SER A 795 11.34 -14.31 -43.80
C SER A 795 12.42 -15.20 -44.38
N SER A 796 12.88 -16.17 -43.59
CA SER A 796 13.71 -17.28 -44.08
C SER A 796 12.86 -18.27 -44.90
N GLN A 797 13.52 -19.10 -45.71
CA GLN A 797 12.85 -20.08 -46.59
C GLN A 797 12.08 -21.17 -45.81
N ASP A 798 12.36 -21.34 -44.51
CA ASP A 798 11.72 -22.33 -43.63
C ASP A 798 10.56 -21.75 -42.80
N GLY A 799 10.12 -20.52 -43.10
CA GLY A 799 9.02 -19.86 -42.39
C GLY A 799 9.42 -19.27 -41.04
N GLN A 800 10.73 -19.19 -40.76
CA GLN A 800 11.27 -18.53 -39.59
C GLN A 800 11.49 -17.03 -39.88
N ILE A 801 11.15 -16.17 -38.93
CA ILE A 801 11.36 -14.72 -39.07
C ILE A 801 12.80 -14.43 -38.65
N ASP A 802 13.63 -14.01 -39.61
CA ASP A 802 15.03 -13.64 -39.39
C ASP A 802 15.13 -12.12 -39.29
N VAL A 803 15.75 -11.65 -38.20
CA VAL A 803 15.98 -10.23 -37.96
C VAL A 803 17.47 -9.95 -38.08
N SER A 804 17.85 -9.17 -39.08
CA SER A 804 19.24 -8.74 -39.27
C SER A 804 19.47 -7.37 -38.62
N LEU A 805 20.53 -7.26 -37.82
CA LEU A 805 21.01 -6.01 -37.26
C LEU A 805 21.49 -5.08 -38.41
N GLY A 806 20.88 -3.90 -38.53
CA GLY A 806 21.38 -2.81 -39.37
C GLY A 806 22.38 -1.93 -38.63
N GLU A 807 22.75 -0.79 -39.22
CA GLU A 807 23.75 0.12 -38.65
C GLU A 807 23.37 0.60 -37.23
N LYS A 808 24.40 0.71 -36.36
CA LYS A 808 24.27 1.26 -35.00
C LYS A 808 23.91 2.75 -35.08
N VAL A 809 22.83 3.14 -34.41
CA VAL A 809 22.27 4.50 -34.55
C VAL A 809 22.94 5.53 -33.61
N SER A 810 23.76 5.09 -32.64
CA SER A 810 24.50 5.98 -31.74
C SER A 810 25.95 6.26 -32.17
N GLY A 811 26.21 7.52 -32.56
CA GLY A 811 27.46 8.23 -32.28
C GLY A 811 28.70 7.88 -33.10
N ARG A 812 28.60 7.76 -34.43
CA ARG A 812 29.76 7.47 -35.31
C ARG A 812 30.87 8.55 -35.24
N LYS A 813 30.56 9.80 -34.84
CA LYS A 813 31.55 10.90 -34.80
C LYS A 813 32.29 11.05 -33.48
N GLU A 814 31.65 10.77 -32.35
CA GLU A 814 32.24 11.04 -31.02
C GLU A 814 33.18 9.90 -30.57
N VAL A 815 32.97 8.69 -31.09
CA VAL A 815 33.84 7.54 -30.83
C VAL A 815 35.07 7.54 -31.76
N GLU A 816 34.93 7.91 -33.04
CA GLU A 816 36.09 8.08 -33.94
C GLU A 816 37.02 9.21 -33.47
N GLU A 817 36.48 10.29 -32.91
CA GLU A 817 37.27 11.40 -32.37
C GLU A 817 37.94 11.05 -31.03
N ALA A 818 37.29 10.20 -30.20
CA ALA A 818 37.89 9.64 -29.00
C ALA A 818 39.01 8.62 -29.30
N TYR A 819 38.84 7.76 -30.32
CA TYR A 819 39.90 6.85 -30.77
C TYR A 819 41.07 7.59 -31.41
N ARG A 820 40.83 8.67 -32.18
CA ARG A 820 41.91 9.49 -32.74
C ARG A 820 42.70 10.25 -31.67
N LEU A 821 42.04 10.71 -30.61
CA LEU A 821 42.71 11.36 -29.47
C LEU A 821 43.51 10.36 -28.63
N ILE A 822 43.04 9.12 -28.51
CA ILE A 822 43.76 8.03 -27.83
C ILE A 822 44.95 7.56 -28.67
N GLU A 823 44.83 7.47 -30.01
CA GLU A 823 45.96 7.17 -30.90
C GLU A 823 47.00 8.31 -30.91
N GLU A 824 46.57 9.59 -30.91
CA GLU A 824 47.48 10.75 -30.78
C GLU A 824 48.16 10.84 -29.39
N GLU A 825 47.52 10.34 -28.32
CA GLU A 825 48.15 10.23 -26.98
C GLU A 825 49.07 9.00 -26.87
N MET A 826 48.75 7.88 -27.54
CA MET A 826 49.56 6.65 -27.50
C MET A 826 50.80 6.72 -28.41
N GLU A 827 50.78 7.47 -29.50
CA GLU A 827 51.98 7.72 -30.34
C GLU A 827 53.03 8.61 -29.66
N ASN A 828 52.69 9.26 -28.53
CA ASN A 828 53.60 10.16 -27.80
C ASN A 828 54.32 9.51 -26.60
N GLU A 829 54.11 8.22 -26.31
CA GLU A 829 54.72 7.55 -25.15
C GLU A 829 55.53 6.27 -25.45
N GLU A 830 55.90 6.00 -26.71
CA GLU A 830 56.87 4.94 -27.06
C GLU A 830 58.15 5.49 -27.69
N ASP A 831 59.03 6.02 -26.84
CA ASP A 831 60.47 6.06 -27.14
C ASP A 831 61.24 5.70 -25.88
N ASN A 832 61.53 4.39 -25.73
CA ASN A 832 62.74 3.79 -25.15
C ASN A 832 62.47 2.39 -24.53
N GLY A 833 62.99 1.35 -25.19
CA GLY A 833 63.61 0.22 -24.47
C GLY A 833 63.05 -1.18 -24.68
N GLU A 834 63.31 -1.73 -25.87
CA GLU A 834 63.84 -3.09 -26.14
C GLU A 834 63.18 -4.36 -25.55
N ALA A 835 62.57 -5.12 -26.48
CA ALA A 835 62.79 -6.57 -26.76
C ALA A 835 62.10 -7.62 -25.84
N GLN A 836 61.56 -8.76 -26.30
CA GLN A 836 61.73 -9.55 -27.54
C GLN A 836 60.43 -10.24 -27.99
N GLU A 837 60.37 -10.48 -29.30
CA GLU A 837 59.35 -11.16 -30.10
C GLU A 837 59.27 -12.68 -29.85
N GLU A 838 58.06 -13.25 -29.91
CA GLU A 838 57.85 -14.58 -30.51
C GLU A 838 56.58 -14.54 -31.38
N GLU A 839 56.75 -14.94 -32.65
CA GLU A 839 55.80 -14.86 -33.76
C GLU A 839 54.68 -15.92 -33.69
N HIS A 840 53.44 -15.52 -33.99
CA HIS A 840 52.35 -16.41 -34.43
C HIS A 840 51.41 -15.67 -35.42
N PRO A 841 50.65 -16.41 -36.26
CA PRO A 841 50.60 -16.22 -37.71
C PRO A 841 49.77 -15.03 -38.18
N VAL A 842 50.29 -14.38 -39.23
CA VAL A 842 49.66 -13.31 -40.00
C VAL A 842 48.40 -13.85 -40.69
N LEU A 843 47.23 -13.41 -40.23
CA LEU A 843 45.99 -13.44 -41.03
C LEU A 843 46.01 -12.24 -41.96
N SER A 844 45.92 -12.54 -43.25
CA SER A 844 45.96 -11.59 -44.36
C SER A 844 44.67 -10.77 -44.42
N SER A 845 44.83 -9.45 -44.31
CA SER A 845 43.84 -8.37 -44.52
C SER A 845 42.76 -8.18 -43.42
N PRO A 846 42.54 -6.93 -42.94
CA PRO A 846 41.48 -6.58 -41.99
C PRO A 846 40.04 -6.80 -42.51
N GLU A 847 39.88 -7.10 -43.79
CA GLU A 847 38.57 -7.16 -44.46
C GLU A 847 37.90 -8.54 -44.35
N GLU A 848 38.60 -9.58 -43.88
CA GLU A 848 38.02 -10.93 -43.65
C GLU A 848 37.74 -11.26 -42.17
N ALA A 849 38.03 -10.36 -41.22
CA ALA A 849 37.77 -10.60 -39.79
C ALA A 849 36.36 -10.19 -39.31
N VAL A 850 35.49 -9.69 -40.19
CA VAL A 850 34.20 -9.06 -39.79
C VAL A 850 32.95 -9.87 -40.16
N ALA A 851 33.08 -11.09 -40.70
CA ALA A 851 31.93 -11.97 -40.94
C ALA A 851 31.75 -13.03 -39.83
N LEU A 852 31.69 -12.60 -38.57
CA LEU A 852 31.05 -13.41 -37.52
C LEU A 852 29.55 -13.05 -37.54
N GLU A 853 28.77 -13.81 -38.29
CA GLU A 853 27.31 -13.72 -38.29
C GLU A 853 26.79 -13.92 -36.85
N PHE A 854 26.44 -12.84 -36.17
CA PHE A 854 25.68 -12.91 -34.93
C PHE A 854 24.28 -13.46 -35.24
N GLN A 855 23.96 -14.66 -34.76
CA GLN A 855 22.57 -15.13 -34.75
C GLN A 855 21.79 -14.40 -33.65
N ALA A 856 21.27 -13.21 -33.97
CA ALA A 856 20.32 -12.51 -33.10
C ALA A 856 18.91 -13.09 -33.30
N LYS A 857 18.33 -13.70 -32.26
CA LYS A 857 16.91 -14.06 -32.24
C LYS A 857 16.14 -12.98 -31.50
N LEU A 858 15.23 -12.32 -32.22
CA LEU A 858 14.37 -11.30 -31.63
C LEU A 858 13.23 -12.00 -30.86
N GLN A 859 13.31 -12.00 -29.53
CA GLN A 859 12.21 -12.42 -28.65
C GLN A 859 11.41 -11.18 -28.24
N VAL A 860 10.31 -10.91 -28.95
CA VAL A 860 9.40 -9.82 -28.60
C VAL A 860 8.69 -10.17 -27.30
N ALA A 861 8.96 -9.42 -26.22
CA ALA A 861 8.41 -9.67 -24.89
C ALA A 861 6.88 -9.49 -24.79
N ASP A 862 6.26 -8.83 -25.78
CA ASP A 862 4.86 -8.36 -25.71
C ASP A 862 3.88 -9.05 -26.68
N GLY A 863 4.33 -10.05 -27.45
CA GLY A 863 3.44 -10.83 -28.33
C GLY A 863 2.80 -10.08 -29.51
N GLN A 864 3.29 -8.88 -29.86
CA GLN A 864 2.86 -8.16 -31.08
C GLN A 864 3.50 -8.73 -32.36
N GLU A 865 2.71 -8.86 -33.42
CA GLU A 865 3.19 -9.23 -34.77
C GLU A 865 3.62 -8.00 -35.57
N TYR A 866 4.86 -8.00 -36.09
CA TYR A 866 5.38 -6.96 -36.98
C TYR A 866 5.33 -7.42 -38.46
N PRO A 867 4.89 -6.58 -39.40
CA PRO A 867 4.80 -6.95 -40.82
C PRO A 867 6.18 -7.27 -41.42
N LEU A 868 6.28 -8.30 -42.27
CA LEU A 868 7.50 -8.62 -43.03
C LEU A 868 7.97 -7.40 -43.85
N GLY A 869 9.26 -7.04 -43.71
CA GLY A 869 9.86 -5.86 -44.34
C GLY A 869 9.80 -4.57 -43.50
N SER A 870 9.27 -4.61 -42.27
CA SER A 870 9.28 -3.46 -41.36
C SER A 870 10.68 -3.21 -40.77
N ARG A 871 11.00 -1.91 -40.57
CA ARG A 871 12.20 -1.46 -39.86
C ARG A 871 11.82 -1.14 -38.42
N VAL A 872 12.49 -1.76 -37.46
CA VAL A 872 12.17 -1.65 -36.04
C VAL A 872 13.39 -1.13 -35.29
N LEU A 873 13.20 -0.10 -34.47
CA LEU A 873 14.24 0.37 -33.56
C LEU A 873 14.23 -0.53 -32.33
N ALA A 874 15.31 -1.29 -32.13
CA ALA A 874 15.42 -2.24 -31.03
C ALA A 874 16.66 -1.94 -30.19
N GLU A 875 16.55 -2.18 -28.90
CA GLU A 875 17.61 -1.98 -27.92
C GLU A 875 18.07 -3.35 -27.39
N VAL A 876 19.39 -3.54 -27.26
CA VAL A 876 19.92 -4.75 -26.64
C VAL A 876 19.62 -4.72 -25.15
N VAL A 877 18.72 -5.57 -24.68
CA VAL A 877 18.27 -5.59 -23.27
C VAL A 877 18.89 -6.70 -22.46
N ALA A 878 19.31 -7.79 -23.12
CA ALA A 878 19.97 -8.90 -22.46
C ALA A 878 20.78 -9.74 -23.45
N TYR A 879 21.61 -10.60 -22.88
CA TYR A 879 22.29 -11.67 -23.59
C TYR A 879 21.86 -12.99 -22.97
N ASP A 880 21.47 -13.94 -23.81
CA ASP A 880 21.21 -15.31 -23.42
C ASP A 880 22.42 -16.17 -23.79
N PHE A 881 23.10 -16.63 -22.75
CA PHE A 881 24.30 -17.46 -22.83
C PHE A 881 24.01 -18.93 -22.54
N THR A 882 22.76 -19.37 -22.65
CA THR A 882 22.38 -20.77 -22.43
C THR A 882 23.08 -21.75 -23.38
N ASP A 883 23.51 -21.30 -24.57
CA ASP A 883 24.44 -22.03 -25.45
C ASP A 883 25.81 -21.32 -25.52
N PRO A 884 26.88 -21.91 -24.93
CA PRO A 884 28.22 -21.31 -24.91
C PRO A 884 28.85 -21.10 -26.30
N GLY A 885 28.35 -21.76 -27.35
CA GLY A 885 28.86 -21.65 -28.71
C GLY A 885 28.15 -20.63 -29.60
N CYS A 886 27.01 -20.09 -29.14
CA CYS A 886 26.19 -19.17 -29.93
C CYS A 886 25.42 -18.21 -29.00
N PRO A 887 26.06 -17.14 -28.51
CA PRO A 887 25.42 -16.18 -27.62
C PRO A 887 24.26 -15.49 -28.33
N VAL A 888 23.05 -15.62 -27.78
CA VAL A 888 21.85 -15.03 -28.37
C VAL A 888 21.65 -13.63 -27.81
N VAL A 889 21.64 -12.63 -28.69
CA VAL A 889 21.38 -11.23 -28.32
C VAL A 889 19.87 -11.02 -28.23
N ILE A 890 19.39 -10.66 -27.03
CA ILE A 890 17.97 -10.35 -26.81
C ILE A 890 17.76 -8.87 -27.07
N LEU A 891 17.00 -8.59 -28.13
CA LEU A 891 16.61 -7.26 -28.56
C LEU A 891 15.15 -7.00 -28.15
N GLU A 892 14.91 -5.90 -27.45
CA GLU A 892 13.55 -5.43 -27.14
C GLU A 892 13.20 -4.26 -28.07
N PRO A 893 12.03 -4.27 -28.73
CA PRO A 893 11.57 -3.11 -29.48
C PRO A 893 11.44 -1.94 -28.51
N VAL A 894 12.03 -0.79 -28.84
CA VAL A 894 11.84 0.42 -28.03
C VAL A 894 10.37 0.83 -28.19
N PRO A 895 9.53 0.81 -27.13
CA PRO A 895 8.18 1.31 -27.24
C PRO A 895 8.24 2.77 -27.67
N LEU A 896 7.40 3.14 -28.63
CA LEU A 896 7.35 4.53 -29.08
C LEU A 896 7.13 5.44 -27.86
N PRO A 897 7.80 6.61 -27.80
CA PRO A 897 7.68 7.50 -26.66
C PRO A 897 6.21 7.87 -26.40
N ASP A 898 5.88 8.19 -25.15
CA ASP A 898 4.53 8.58 -24.77
C ASP A 898 4.01 9.65 -25.76
N PRO A 899 2.76 9.56 -26.25
CA PRO A 899 2.11 10.59 -27.07
C PRO A 899 2.42 12.02 -26.66
N PHE A 900 2.46 12.29 -25.36
CA PHE A 900 2.80 13.58 -24.79
C PHE A 900 4.27 13.95 -24.97
N ASP A 901 5.19 13.00 -24.83
CA ASP A 901 6.63 13.22 -25.01
C ASP A 901 6.96 13.48 -26.49
N LEU A 902 6.32 12.76 -27.40
CA LEU A 902 6.40 13.04 -28.84
C LEU A 902 5.78 14.40 -29.19
N PHE A 903 4.64 14.74 -28.57
CA PHE A 903 3.98 16.03 -28.78
C PHE A 903 4.83 17.20 -28.27
N SER A 904 5.40 17.09 -27.06
CA SER A 904 6.22 18.13 -26.43
C SER A 904 7.57 18.33 -27.13
N GLN A 905 8.10 17.30 -27.78
CA GLN A 905 9.27 17.42 -28.66
C GLN A 905 8.94 18.05 -30.02
N ARG A 906 7.70 17.88 -30.50
CA ARG A 906 7.25 18.34 -31.83
C ARG A 906 6.75 19.77 -31.84
N TYR A 907 6.06 20.21 -30.79
CA TYR A 907 5.42 21.52 -30.72
C TYR A 907 5.93 22.33 -29.53
N GLN A 908 6.34 23.56 -29.78
CA GLN A 908 6.71 24.54 -28.77
C GLN A 908 5.52 25.42 -28.39
N VAL A 909 5.65 26.15 -27.27
CA VAL A 909 4.68 27.18 -26.90
C VAL A 909 4.59 28.21 -28.04
N SER A 910 3.38 28.52 -28.47
CA SER A 910 2.99 29.37 -29.62
C SER A 910 2.86 28.67 -30.97
N ASP A 911 3.16 27.38 -31.08
CA ASP A 911 2.95 26.64 -32.32
C ASP A 911 1.46 26.37 -32.57
N GLU A 912 1.04 26.46 -33.84
CA GLU A 912 -0.31 26.08 -34.27
C GLU A 912 -0.41 24.57 -34.49
N VAL A 913 -1.44 23.96 -33.92
CA VAL A 913 -1.69 22.52 -33.97
C VAL A 913 -3.12 22.22 -34.38
N TRP A 914 -3.29 21.11 -35.10
CA TRP A 914 -4.59 20.56 -35.47
C TRP A 914 -4.88 19.31 -34.65
N VAL A 915 -5.99 19.33 -33.92
CA VAL A 915 -6.41 18.21 -33.08
C VAL A 915 -7.85 17.82 -33.43
N GLU A 916 -8.12 16.53 -33.56
CA GLU A 916 -9.43 15.97 -33.88
C GLU A 916 -10.04 15.36 -32.61
N VAL A 917 -11.26 15.74 -32.25
CA VAL A 917 -11.95 15.15 -31.09
C VAL A 917 -12.32 13.70 -31.42
N VAL A 918 -11.66 12.72 -30.81
CA VAL A 918 -11.91 11.28 -31.05
C VAL A 918 -12.76 10.63 -29.98
N GLY A 919 -12.86 11.25 -28.79
CA GLY A 919 -13.65 10.71 -27.69
C GLY A 919 -13.94 11.73 -26.61
N LYS A 920 -14.77 11.33 -25.64
CA LYS A 920 -15.02 12.07 -24.41
C LYS A 920 -14.92 11.12 -23.24
N GLU A 921 -14.24 11.54 -22.19
CA GLU A 921 -14.06 10.76 -20.96
C GLU A 921 -14.40 11.59 -19.72
N GLU A 922 -14.85 10.93 -18.65
CA GLU A 922 -15.14 11.56 -17.37
C GLU A 922 -13.95 11.40 -16.42
N TYR A 923 -13.44 12.51 -15.88
CA TYR A 923 -12.28 12.46 -15.01
C TYR A 923 -12.61 11.85 -13.63
N PRO A 924 -11.80 10.92 -13.09
CA PRO A 924 -12.06 10.28 -11.81
C PRO A 924 -11.71 11.24 -10.67
N GLY A 925 -12.72 11.98 -10.18
CA GLY A 925 -12.57 12.83 -9.01
C GLY A 925 -13.63 13.93 -8.91
N ASP A 926 -14.01 14.52 -10.05
CA ASP A 926 -14.99 15.62 -10.10
C ASP A 926 -16.05 15.48 -11.21
N PHE A 927 -16.05 14.37 -11.97
CA PHE A 927 -17.03 14.04 -13.01
C PHE A 927 -17.19 15.11 -14.10
N ARG A 928 -16.14 15.89 -14.38
CA ARG A 928 -16.16 16.84 -15.49
C ARG A 928 -15.86 16.14 -16.83
N PRO A 929 -16.56 16.50 -17.92
CA PRO A 929 -16.28 15.95 -19.25
C PRO A 929 -14.94 16.49 -19.78
N SER A 930 -14.04 15.58 -20.14
CA SER A 930 -12.76 15.84 -20.81
C SER A 930 -12.83 15.32 -22.25
N LEU A 931 -12.09 15.95 -23.17
CA LEU A 931 -12.03 15.52 -24.57
C LEU A 931 -10.79 14.66 -24.78
N VAL A 932 -10.97 13.50 -25.43
CA VAL A 932 -9.85 12.77 -26.02
C VAL A 932 -9.68 13.33 -27.44
N VAL A 933 -8.54 13.93 -27.72
CA VAL A 933 -8.23 14.51 -29.03
C VAL A 933 -7.05 13.80 -29.67
N LYS A 934 -7.10 13.58 -30.97
CA LYS A 934 -6.04 12.97 -31.76
C LYS A 934 -5.32 14.06 -32.54
N GLU A 935 -4.02 14.20 -32.34
CA GLU A 935 -3.19 15.14 -33.10
C GLU A 935 -3.05 14.65 -34.54
N LYS A 936 -3.31 15.53 -35.51
CA LYS A 936 -3.59 15.13 -36.90
C LYS A 936 -2.35 14.62 -37.66
N GLU A 937 -1.16 15.13 -37.34
CA GLU A 937 0.06 14.79 -38.07
C GLU A 937 0.80 13.58 -37.50
N SER A 938 0.78 13.38 -36.18
CA SER A 938 1.37 12.21 -35.53
C SER A 938 0.38 11.08 -35.28
N GLY A 939 -0.93 11.38 -35.26
CA GLY A 939 -1.98 10.40 -35.02
C GLY A 939 -2.09 9.93 -33.57
N HIS A 940 -1.44 10.61 -32.61
CA HIS A 940 -1.50 10.22 -31.21
C HIS A 940 -2.67 10.88 -30.47
N GLU A 941 -3.24 10.17 -29.50
CA GLU A 941 -4.37 10.63 -28.68
C GLU A 941 -3.88 11.31 -27.40
N ILE A 942 -4.51 12.44 -27.05
CA ILE A 942 -4.16 13.33 -25.94
C ILE A 942 -5.46 13.68 -25.21
N LEU A 943 -5.46 13.60 -23.89
CA LEU A 943 -6.60 14.00 -23.06
C LEU A 943 -6.53 15.50 -22.76
N MET A 944 -7.63 16.23 -22.96
CA MET A 944 -7.75 17.67 -22.72
C MET A 944 -8.91 18.00 -21.76
N GLU A 945 -8.59 18.66 -20.65
CA GLU A 945 -9.59 19.12 -19.68
C GLU A 945 -10.22 20.48 -20.09
N PRO A 946 -11.37 20.86 -19.51
CA PRO A 946 -11.97 22.17 -19.79
C PRO A 946 -11.06 23.37 -19.50
N GLU A 947 -10.15 23.22 -18.54
CA GLU A 947 -9.22 24.27 -18.12
C GLU A 947 -8.02 24.37 -19.08
N ASP A 948 -7.75 23.29 -19.82
CA ASP A 948 -6.72 23.23 -20.87
C ASP A 948 -7.21 23.87 -22.18
N LEU A 949 -8.54 24.00 -22.33
CA LEU A 949 -9.22 24.69 -23.43
C LEU A 949 -9.60 26.11 -23.00
N SER A 950 -8.63 27.02 -23.10
CA SER A 950 -8.72 28.41 -22.65
C SER A 950 -9.87 29.28 -23.20
N PHE A 951 -10.72 28.77 -24.11
CA PHE A 951 -11.79 29.55 -24.73
C PHE A 951 -13.16 29.49 -24.04
N THR A 952 -13.38 28.65 -23.00
CA THR A 952 -14.67 28.65 -22.26
C THR A 952 -14.56 28.31 -20.77
N PHE A 953 -14.98 29.21 -19.88
CA PHE A 953 -15.19 28.92 -18.44
C PHE A 953 -16.43 28.05 -18.15
N SER A 954 -17.00 27.38 -19.15
CA SER A 954 -18.24 26.61 -19.00
C SER A 954 -18.11 25.23 -19.64
N SER A 955 -18.01 24.21 -18.79
CA SER A 955 -17.99 22.78 -19.18
C SER A 955 -19.14 22.38 -20.12
N SER A 956 -20.28 23.07 -20.06
CA SER A 956 -21.47 22.78 -20.88
C SER A 956 -21.30 22.95 -22.40
N LEU A 957 -20.22 23.57 -22.88
CA LEU A 957 -19.94 23.69 -24.32
C LEU A 957 -19.16 22.50 -24.89
N LEU A 958 -18.41 21.77 -24.05
CA LEU A 958 -17.62 20.60 -24.47
C LEU A 958 -18.51 19.42 -24.86
N ASP A 959 -19.67 19.27 -24.21
CA ASP A 959 -20.68 18.27 -24.55
C ASP A 959 -21.23 18.44 -25.98
N ARG A 960 -21.10 19.63 -26.57
CA ARG A 960 -21.61 19.93 -27.92
C ARG A 960 -20.60 19.71 -29.04
N LEU A 961 -19.31 19.56 -28.74
CA LEU A 961 -18.31 19.19 -29.74
C LEU A 961 -18.55 17.74 -30.15
N ALA A 962 -18.85 17.50 -31.42
CA ALA A 962 -19.07 16.14 -31.92
C ALA A 962 -17.74 15.39 -32.03
N VAL A 963 -17.76 14.07 -31.78
CA VAL A 963 -16.63 13.21 -32.16
C VAL A 963 -16.43 13.33 -33.68
N GLY A 964 -15.19 13.56 -34.12
CA GLY A 964 -14.79 13.91 -35.48
C GLY A 964 -14.61 15.42 -35.72
N THR A 965 -14.90 16.30 -34.75
CA THR A 965 -14.68 17.74 -34.90
C THR A 965 -13.17 18.04 -34.90
N THR A 966 -12.66 18.73 -35.93
CA THR A 966 -11.26 19.17 -35.97
C THR A 966 -11.15 20.59 -35.43
N LEU A 967 -10.24 20.79 -34.48
CA LEU A 967 -9.97 22.08 -33.84
C LEU A 967 -8.59 22.58 -34.26
N ARG A 968 -8.53 23.86 -34.60
CA ARG A 968 -7.27 24.58 -34.77
C ARG A 968 -6.98 25.35 -33.48
N ALA A 969 -5.81 25.13 -32.90
CA ALA A 969 -5.41 25.76 -31.65
C ALA A 969 -3.92 26.11 -31.65
N VAL A 970 -3.51 26.95 -30.70
CA VAL A 970 -2.12 27.34 -30.44
C VAL A 970 -1.70 26.74 -29.10
N VAL A 971 -0.51 26.18 -29.01
CA VAL A 971 0.02 25.65 -27.74
C VAL A 971 0.31 26.80 -26.78
N GLU A 972 -0.41 26.90 -25.66
CA GLU A 972 -0.24 27.97 -24.66
C GLU A 972 0.81 27.59 -23.60
N GLU A 973 0.82 26.33 -23.19
CA GLU A 973 1.72 25.81 -22.16
C GLU A 973 1.95 24.31 -22.39
N VAL A 974 3.20 23.86 -22.28
CA VAL A 974 3.55 22.44 -22.24
C VAL A 974 4.08 22.16 -20.84
N ASN A 975 3.25 21.54 -20.01
CA ASN A 975 3.62 21.20 -18.63
C ASN A 975 4.15 19.77 -18.58
N THR A 976 5.45 19.64 -18.80
CA THR A 976 6.16 18.35 -18.77
C THR A 976 6.06 17.66 -17.42
N SER A 977 5.99 18.42 -16.31
CA SER A 977 5.88 17.85 -14.96
C SER A 977 4.51 17.22 -14.65
N GLN A 978 3.46 17.67 -15.33
CA GLN A 978 2.09 17.19 -15.16
C GLN A 978 1.59 16.33 -16.33
N HIS A 979 2.42 16.11 -17.36
CA HIS A 979 2.03 15.48 -18.63
C HIS A 979 0.78 16.13 -19.24
N ARG A 980 0.73 17.47 -19.28
CA ARG A 980 -0.42 18.23 -19.79
C ARG A 980 -0.01 19.26 -20.83
N VAL A 981 -0.78 19.35 -21.91
CA VAL A 981 -0.64 20.39 -22.92
C VAL A 981 -1.86 21.28 -22.84
N LYS A 982 -1.63 22.57 -22.63
CA LYS A 982 -2.67 23.58 -22.72
C LYS A 982 -2.70 24.17 -24.11
N VAL A 983 -3.87 24.14 -24.76
CA VAL A 983 -4.04 24.69 -26.11
C VAL A 983 -5.15 25.75 -26.16
N THR A 984 -4.96 26.75 -27.00
CA THR A 984 -5.86 27.90 -27.11
C THR A 984 -6.26 28.20 -28.54
N SER A 985 -7.55 28.26 -28.80
CA SER A 985 -8.07 28.81 -30.07
C SER A 985 -8.33 30.32 -30.00
N LEU A 986 -8.07 30.97 -28.85
CA LEU A 986 -8.30 32.41 -28.65
C LEU A 986 -7.61 33.32 -29.68
N PRO A 987 -6.32 33.14 -30.04
CA PRO A 987 -5.66 33.98 -31.07
C PRO A 987 -6.37 33.89 -32.42
N ILE A 988 -6.79 32.68 -32.80
CA ILE A 988 -7.48 32.41 -34.06
C ILE A 988 -8.88 33.04 -34.02
N LEU A 989 -9.60 32.87 -32.91
CA LEU A 989 -10.90 33.49 -32.67
C LEU A 989 -10.82 35.02 -32.66
N GLU A 990 -9.76 35.59 -32.09
CA GLU A 990 -9.51 37.03 -32.03
C GLU A 990 -9.29 37.60 -33.44
N LYS A 991 -8.53 36.88 -34.28
CA LYS A 991 -8.29 37.23 -35.69
C LYS A 991 -9.56 37.11 -36.54
N GLU A 992 -10.31 36.02 -36.40
CA GLU A 992 -11.59 35.83 -37.12
C GLU A 992 -12.65 36.82 -36.64
N LEU A 993 -12.65 37.17 -35.35
CA LEU A 993 -13.50 38.24 -34.83
C LEU A 993 -13.11 39.60 -35.40
N ASP A 994 -11.83 39.89 -35.57
CA ASP A 994 -11.35 41.12 -36.19
C ASP A 994 -11.75 41.19 -37.68
N VAL A 995 -11.74 40.07 -38.38
CA VAL A 995 -12.27 39.96 -39.75
C VAL A 995 -13.79 40.20 -39.77
N LEU A 996 -14.54 39.54 -38.88
CA LEU A 996 -15.98 39.69 -38.74
C LEU A 996 -16.37 41.15 -38.43
N MET A 997 -15.61 41.83 -37.57
CA MET A 997 -15.84 43.23 -37.17
C MET A 997 -15.30 44.24 -38.20
N GLY A 998 -14.31 43.87 -39.00
CA GLY A 998 -13.61 44.72 -39.97
C GLY A 998 -14.23 44.77 -41.37
N ALA A 999 -15.11 43.82 -41.71
CA ALA A 999 -15.71 43.73 -43.05
C ALA A 999 -16.78 44.80 -43.38
N GLY A 1000 -17.14 45.73 -42.47
CA GLY A 1000 -18.22 46.66 -42.78
C GLY A 1000 -18.58 47.83 -41.84
N SER A 1001 -17.68 48.37 -41.00
CA SER A 1001 -18.06 49.58 -40.25
C SER A 1001 -16.93 50.52 -39.85
N SER A 1002 -17.18 51.83 -40.04
CA SER A 1002 -16.32 52.94 -39.59
C SER A 1002 -16.41 53.24 -38.09
N ASN A 1003 -17.25 52.52 -37.34
CA ASN A 1003 -17.54 52.77 -35.90
C ASN A 1003 -17.49 51.51 -35.01
N GLY A 1004 -16.95 50.38 -35.50
CA GLY A 1004 -16.82 49.14 -34.73
C GLY A 1004 -18.16 48.46 -34.37
N GLN A 1005 -19.18 48.61 -35.22
CA GLN A 1005 -20.51 48.01 -35.08
C GLN A 1005 -20.86 47.18 -36.33
N ILE A 1006 -21.30 45.94 -36.15
CA ILE A 1006 -21.77 45.11 -37.28
C ILE A 1006 -23.23 44.69 -37.07
N GLU A 1007 -23.98 44.58 -38.18
CA GLU A 1007 -25.27 43.91 -38.22
C GLU A 1007 -25.11 42.55 -38.90
N THR A 1008 -25.51 41.47 -38.22
CA THR A 1008 -25.44 40.11 -38.74
C THR A 1008 -26.73 39.37 -38.43
N GLU A 1009 -27.06 38.37 -39.24
CA GLU A 1009 -28.10 37.41 -38.89
C GLU A 1009 -27.60 36.45 -37.81
N ALA A 1010 -28.51 35.96 -36.99
CA ALA A 1010 -28.23 35.04 -35.92
C ALA A 1010 -29.43 34.13 -35.64
N CYS A 1011 -29.14 32.91 -35.20
CA CYS A 1011 -30.14 31.91 -34.84
C CYS A 1011 -30.11 31.67 -33.33
N VAL A 1012 -31.21 31.19 -32.76
CA VAL A 1012 -31.27 30.84 -31.34
C VAL A 1012 -30.48 29.57 -31.09
N ALA A 1013 -29.38 29.72 -30.36
CA ALA A 1013 -28.54 28.61 -29.94
C ALA A 1013 -29.06 27.97 -28.65
N GLU A 1014 -29.48 28.78 -27.68
CA GLU A 1014 -29.91 28.29 -26.36
C GLU A 1014 -30.76 29.32 -25.60
N VAL A 1015 -31.66 28.84 -24.74
CA VAL A 1015 -32.38 29.65 -23.75
C VAL A 1015 -31.99 29.17 -22.35
N ARG A 1016 -31.42 30.04 -21.51
CA ARG A 1016 -31.07 29.71 -20.11
C ARG A 1016 -31.87 30.54 -19.12
N GLY A 1017 -32.57 29.85 -18.22
CA GLY A 1017 -33.38 30.50 -17.19
C GLY A 1017 -34.62 31.21 -17.74
N LYS A 1018 -35.18 32.15 -16.97
CA LYS A 1018 -36.44 32.83 -17.33
C LYS A 1018 -36.25 34.07 -18.21
N ASP A 1019 -35.02 34.54 -18.44
CA ASP A 1019 -34.76 35.88 -18.99
C ASP A 1019 -33.53 36.00 -19.92
N ARG A 1020 -32.84 34.93 -20.29
CA ARG A 1020 -31.62 35.03 -21.12
C ARG A 1020 -31.63 34.07 -22.32
N VAL A 1021 -31.34 34.61 -23.50
CA VAL A 1021 -31.25 33.86 -24.76
C VAL A 1021 -29.86 34.05 -25.38
N PHE A 1022 -29.29 32.97 -25.89
CA PHE A 1022 -28.01 32.94 -26.59
C PHE A 1022 -28.26 32.78 -28.08
N PHE A 1023 -27.70 33.69 -28.86
CA PHE A 1023 -27.77 33.67 -30.31
C PHE A 1023 -26.41 33.29 -30.89
N GLN A 1024 -26.43 32.41 -31.88
CA GLN A 1024 -25.27 32.08 -32.70
C GLN A 1024 -25.26 32.97 -33.94
N LEU A 1025 -24.18 33.72 -34.12
CA LEU A 1025 -24.02 34.60 -35.28
C LEU A 1025 -23.69 33.78 -36.53
N GLU A 1026 -24.14 34.24 -37.68
CA GLU A 1026 -23.93 33.60 -38.99
C GLU A 1026 -22.46 33.39 -39.37
N GLY A 1027 -21.54 34.20 -38.82
CA GLY A 1027 -20.09 34.03 -39.03
C GLY A 1027 -19.44 32.87 -38.25
N SER A 1028 -20.21 32.07 -37.51
CA SER A 1028 -19.68 30.89 -36.82
C SER A 1028 -19.38 29.77 -37.83
N ARG A 1029 -18.25 29.07 -37.68
CA ARG A 1029 -17.86 27.88 -38.47
C ARG A 1029 -17.70 26.69 -37.54
N PRO A 1030 -18.79 26.00 -37.15
CA PRO A 1030 -18.77 24.90 -36.19
C PRO A 1030 -17.82 23.76 -36.57
N GLU A 1031 -17.69 23.49 -37.87
CA GLU A 1031 -16.78 22.51 -38.47
C GLU A 1031 -15.30 22.83 -38.26
N GLU A 1032 -14.96 24.10 -38.04
CA GLU A 1032 -13.61 24.58 -37.70
C GLU A 1032 -13.46 24.87 -36.18
N GLY A 1033 -14.48 24.56 -35.38
CA GLY A 1033 -14.52 24.83 -33.93
C GLY A 1033 -14.77 26.28 -33.55
N ILE A 1034 -15.20 27.14 -34.49
CA ILE A 1034 -15.37 28.58 -34.29
C ILE A 1034 -16.84 28.91 -34.01
N PHE A 1035 -17.13 29.35 -32.78
CA PHE A 1035 -18.49 29.72 -32.36
C PHE A 1035 -18.55 31.18 -31.89
N PHE A 1036 -19.31 32.01 -32.60
CA PHE A 1036 -19.63 33.37 -32.15
C PHE A 1036 -21.00 33.38 -31.49
N LEU A 1037 -21.02 33.31 -30.16
CA LEU A 1037 -22.24 33.35 -29.35
C LEU A 1037 -22.40 34.72 -28.69
N VAL A 1038 -23.61 35.27 -28.74
CA VAL A 1038 -23.97 36.49 -28.02
C VAL A 1038 -25.17 36.25 -27.11
N SER A 1039 -25.05 36.67 -25.85
CA SER A 1039 -26.14 36.54 -24.88
C SER A 1039 -26.94 37.84 -24.77
N VAL A 1040 -28.26 37.74 -24.78
CA VAL A 1040 -29.17 38.88 -24.61
C VAL A 1040 -30.13 38.60 -23.45
N SER A 1041 -30.27 39.58 -22.54
CA SER A 1041 -31.18 39.50 -21.39
C SER A 1041 -32.54 40.14 -21.69
N GLY A 1042 -33.55 39.80 -20.91
CA GLY A 1042 -34.98 39.99 -21.19
C GLY A 1042 -35.46 41.37 -21.63
N LYS A 1043 -34.75 42.46 -21.33
CA LYS A 1043 -35.10 43.82 -21.80
C LYS A 1043 -34.70 44.10 -23.26
N GLY A 1044 -33.77 43.33 -23.82
CA GLY A 1044 -33.26 43.47 -25.19
C GLY A 1044 -33.79 42.43 -26.17
N LEU A 1045 -34.69 41.54 -25.72
CA LEU A 1045 -35.27 40.49 -26.56
C LEU A 1045 -36.57 40.98 -27.21
N PRO A 1046 -36.86 40.60 -28.47
CA PRO A 1046 -38.11 40.95 -29.15
C PRO A 1046 -39.35 40.25 -28.57
N LYS A 1047 -39.18 39.12 -27.86
CA LYS A 1047 -40.22 38.37 -27.15
C LYS A 1047 -39.69 37.87 -25.80
N PRO A 1048 -40.54 37.47 -24.83
CA PRO A 1048 -40.07 36.86 -23.58
C PRO A 1048 -39.16 35.65 -23.82
N ALA A 1049 -38.09 35.49 -23.03
CA ALA A 1049 -37.08 34.44 -23.22
C ALA A 1049 -37.68 33.02 -23.29
N LYS A 1050 -38.74 32.75 -22.53
CA LYS A 1050 -39.49 31.48 -22.50
C LYS A 1050 -40.15 31.09 -23.84
N GLU A 1051 -40.29 32.03 -24.77
CA GLU A 1051 -40.97 31.85 -26.07
C GLU A 1051 -39.99 31.57 -27.22
N PHE A 1052 -38.69 31.53 -26.93
CA PHE A 1052 -37.68 31.08 -27.88
C PHE A 1052 -37.49 29.56 -27.78
N GLN A 1053 -37.31 28.90 -28.91
CA GLN A 1053 -36.92 27.49 -28.97
C GLN A 1053 -35.52 27.37 -29.60
N PRO A 1054 -34.60 26.59 -28.98
CA PRO A 1054 -33.32 26.27 -29.61
C PRO A 1054 -33.54 25.65 -31.00
N GLY A 1055 -32.85 26.18 -32.02
CA GLY A 1055 -32.97 25.68 -33.40
C GLY A 1055 -34.21 26.14 -34.18
N GLU A 1056 -34.95 27.15 -33.71
CA GLU A 1056 -36.04 27.75 -34.51
C GLU A 1056 -35.50 28.31 -35.84
N THR A 1057 -36.21 28.05 -36.95
CA THR A 1057 -35.83 28.47 -38.32
C THR A 1057 -35.90 29.99 -38.53
N GLN A 1058 -36.43 30.72 -37.55
CA GLN A 1058 -36.51 32.18 -37.58
C GLN A 1058 -35.12 32.79 -37.37
N LYS A 1059 -34.64 33.56 -38.35
CA LYS A 1059 -33.40 34.33 -38.22
C LYS A 1059 -33.65 35.70 -37.56
N TYR A 1060 -32.76 36.11 -36.68
CA TYR A 1060 -32.81 37.41 -35.99
C TYR A 1060 -31.71 38.32 -36.49
N LYS A 1061 -32.01 39.60 -36.71
CA LYS A 1061 -30.98 40.58 -37.06
C LYS A 1061 -30.41 41.18 -35.78
N ILE A 1062 -29.12 40.93 -35.51
CA ILE A 1062 -28.44 41.37 -34.29
C ILE A 1062 -27.38 42.40 -34.64
N ARG A 1063 -27.42 43.53 -33.94
CA ARG A 1063 -26.39 44.58 -34.03
C ARG A 1063 -25.45 44.47 -32.84
N VAL A 1064 -24.17 44.17 -33.09
CA VAL A 1064 -23.13 44.01 -32.06
C VAL A 1064 -22.07 45.10 -32.16
N LYS A 1065 -21.57 45.56 -31.01
CA LYS A 1065 -20.52 46.58 -30.88
C LYS A 1065 -19.37 46.05 -30.02
N ARG A 1066 -18.13 46.40 -30.36
CA ARG A 1066 -16.96 46.17 -29.50
C ARG A 1066 -16.81 47.26 -28.43
N GLN A 1067 -16.36 46.88 -27.24
CA GLN A 1067 -16.03 47.80 -26.16
C GLN A 1067 -14.61 48.35 -26.36
N THR A 1068 -14.47 49.63 -26.76
CA THR A 1068 -13.16 50.22 -27.08
C THR A 1068 -12.60 51.16 -25.99
N ASP A 1069 -13.45 51.79 -25.17
CA ASP A 1069 -13.02 52.95 -24.35
C ASP A 1069 -13.26 52.81 -22.83
N ARG A 1070 -13.78 51.67 -22.34
CA ARG A 1070 -14.13 51.50 -20.91
C ARG A 1070 -13.04 50.74 -20.14
N GLU A 1071 -12.70 51.26 -18.97
CA GLU A 1071 -11.83 50.59 -17.99
C GLU A 1071 -12.55 49.39 -17.35
N THR A 1072 -11.88 48.25 -17.35
CA THR A 1072 -12.35 47.00 -16.72
C THR A 1072 -11.65 46.82 -15.38
N ARG A 1073 -12.39 46.46 -14.32
CA ARG A 1073 -11.85 46.31 -12.95
C ARG A 1073 -12.12 44.93 -12.37
N ILE A 1074 -11.14 44.34 -11.69
CA ILE A 1074 -11.22 43.04 -11.01
C ILE A 1074 -10.63 43.13 -9.59
N PRO A 1075 -11.31 42.58 -8.55
CA PRO A 1075 -10.75 42.52 -7.20
C PRO A 1075 -9.48 41.67 -7.14
N LEU A 1076 -8.45 42.20 -6.49
CA LEU A 1076 -7.22 41.49 -6.16
C LEU A 1076 -6.69 42.00 -4.81
N SER A 1077 -6.84 41.17 -3.78
CA SER A 1077 -6.67 41.55 -2.37
C SER A 1077 -5.25 41.96 -1.99
N ARG A 1078 -4.24 41.41 -2.67
CA ARG A 1078 -2.82 41.72 -2.49
C ARG A 1078 -2.06 41.47 -3.77
N ILE A 1079 -0.94 42.15 -3.96
CA ILE A 1079 0.06 41.88 -4.99
C ILE A 1079 1.42 41.69 -4.33
N SER A 1080 2.35 41.00 -4.99
CA SER A 1080 3.72 40.80 -4.49
C SER A 1080 4.47 42.14 -4.40
N GLU A 1081 5.52 42.25 -3.57
CA GLU A 1081 6.38 43.44 -3.52
C GLU A 1081 7.04 43.73 -4.88
N LYS A 1082 7.39 42.66 -5.63
CA LYS A 1082 7.91 42.74 -7.00
C LYS A 1082 6.89 43.40 -7.93
N LEU A 1083 5.63 42.93 -7.94
CA LEU A 1083 4.56 43.55 -8.71
C LEU A 1083 4.26 44.98 -8.28
N HIS A 1084 4.31 45.26 -6.98
CA HIS A 1084 4.07 46.60 -6.45
C HIS A 1084 5.15 47.59 -6.89
N SER A 1085 6.39 47.13 -7.10
CA SER A 1085 7.48 47.94 -7.65
C SER A 1085 7.37 48.17 -9.17
N ILE A 1086 6.79 47.21 -9.90
CA ILE A 1086 6.60 47.26 -11.36
C ILE A 1086 5.36 48.10 -11.72
N LEU A 1087 4.23 47.87 -11.06
CA LEU A 1087 2.93 48.50 -11.32
C LEU A 1087 2.72 49.84 -10.58
N GLY A 1088 3.80 50.52 -10.17
CA GLY A 1088 3.73 51.91 -9.66
C GLY A 1088 3.01 52.86 -10.64
N TRP A 1089 2.77 54.13 -10.23
CA TRP A 1089 1.89 55.12 -10.89
C TRP A 1089 1.87 55.04 -12.44
N GLU A 1090 0.96 54.19 -12.96
CA GLU A 1090 0.64 53.89 -14.37
C GLU A 1090 1.80 53.47 -15.29
N GLN A 1091 1.94 52.16 -15.53
CA GLN A 1091 2.61 51.62 -16.73
C GLN A 1091 1.58 51.16 -17.76
N GLY A 1092 1.39 51.96 -18.81
CA GLY A 1092 0.51 51.63 -19.92
C GLY A 1092 -0.97 51.59 -19.51
N ASN A 1093 -1.70 50.57 -19.98
CA ASN A 1093 -3.14 50.45 -19.78
C ASN A 1093 -3.53 49.63 -18.52
N LEU A 1094 -2.57 49.05 -17.78
CA LEU A 1094 -2.81 48.19 -16.60
C LEU A 1094 -2.38 48.90 -15.31
N ALA A 1095 -3.23 48.91 -14.28
CA ALA A 1095 -2.94 49.56 -12.98
C ALA A 1095 -3.54 48.78 -11.81
N TRP A 1096 -2.92 48.85 -10.62
CA TRP A 1096 -3.50 48.35 -9.37
C TRP A 1096 -3.86 49.52 -8.43
N ILE A 1097 -5.16 49.74 -8.20
CA ILE A 1097 -5.68 50.91 -7.48
C ILE A 1097 -6.61 50.43 -6.35
N GLY A 1098 -6.15 50.52 -5.10
CA GLY A 1098 -6.99 50.27 -3.92
C GLY A 1098 -7.55 48.85 -3.84
N GLY A 1099 -6.76 47.83 -4.17
CA GLY A 1099 -7.21 46.43 -4.17
C GLY A 1099 -7.97 45.99 -5.43
N LEU A 1100 -7.94 46.80 -6.49
CA LEU A 1100 -8.52 46.50 -7.79
C LEU A 1100 -7.43 46.51 -8.87
N LEU A 1101 -7.40 45.47 -9.69
CA LEU A 1101 -6.63 45.44 -10.93
C LEU A 1101 -7.50 46.01 -12.05
N CYS A 1102 -7.02 47.06 -12.70
CA CYS A 1102 -7.72 47.86 -13.70
C CYS A 1102 -7.01 47.76 -15.05
N TYR A 1103 -7.76 47.59 -16.14
CA TYR A 1103 -7.23 47.65 -17.50
C TYR A 1103 -8.09 48.53 -18.41
N ARG A 1104 -7.46 49.47 -19.15
CA ARG A 1104 -8.15 50.42 -20.04
C ARG A 1104 -7.98 50.06 -21.52
N GLY A 1105 -9.10 49.88 -22.22
CA GLY A 1105 -9.10 49.52 -23.64
C GLY A 1105 -9.14 48.02 -23.89
N ARG A 1106 -8.75 47.59 -25.09
CA ARG A 1106 -8.69 46.17 -25.50
C ARG A 1106 -7.32 45.59 -25.12
N MET A 1107 -7.31 44.45 -24.42
CA MET A 1107 -6.07 43.72 -24.14
C MET A 1107 -5.83 42.75 -25.28
N THR A 1108 -4.68 42.87 -25.95
CA THR A 1108 -4.24 41.87 -26.94
C THR A 1108 -3.65 40.67 -26.23
N GLN A 1109 -3.57 39.54 -26.94
CA GLN A 1109 -2.97 38.34 -26.37
C GLN A 1109 -1.48 38.52 -26.03
N ASP A 1110 -0.73 39.24 -26.87
CA ASP A 1110 0.68 39.57 -26.59
C ASP A 1110 0.84 40.34 -25.27
N GLN A 1111 -0.07 41.29 -25.00
CA GLN A 1111 -0.09 42.02 -23.74
C GLN A 1111 -0.47 41.12 -22.56
N LEU A 1112 -1.38 40.17 -22.74
CA LEU A 1112 -1.71 39.19 -21.71
C LEU A 1112 -0.49 38.34 -21.32
N PHE A 1113 0.29 37.89 -22.31
CA PHE A 1113 1.52 37.13 -22.06
C PHE A 1113 2.60 37.98 -21.39
N GLU A 1114 2.80 39.21 -21.87
CA GLU A 1114 3.73 40.17 -21.26
C GLU A 1114 3.38 40.43 -19.79
N TYR A 1115 2.10 40.66 -19.46
CA TYR A 1115 1.70 40.89 -18.07
C TYR A 1115 1.78 39.65 -17.19
N LYS A 1116 1.53 38.45 -17.72
CA LYS A 1116 1.73 37.19 -16.98
C LYS A 1116 3.20 36.96 -16.63
N SER A 1117 4.16 37.43 -17.44
CA SER A 1117 5.58 37.25 -17.16
C SER A 1117 6.11 38.14 -16.01
N TYR A 1118 5.34 39.14 -15.57
CA TYR A 1118 5.77 40.04 -14.50
C TYR A 1118 5.87 39.33 -13.14
N ASP A 1119 5.03 38.30 -12.89
CA ASP A 1119 4.95 37.59 -11.62
C ASP A 1119 4.32 36.20 -11.78
N GLY A 1120 4.72 35.23 -10.95
CA GLY A 1120 4.20 33.85 -10.99
C GLY A 1120 2.97 33.60 -10.10
N ASP A 1121 2.40 34.62 -9.46
CA ASP A 1121 1.25 34.46 -8.57
C ASP A 1121 0.00 34.02 -9.37
N LYS A 1122 -0.49 32.81 -9.06
CA LYS A 1122 -1.69 32.22 -9.66
C LYS A 1122 -2.94 33.09 -9.49
N SER A 1123 -3.05 33.85 -8.40
CA SER A 1123 -4.18 34.76 -8.16
C SER A 1123 -4.14 35.98 -9.09
N PHE A 1124 -2.94 36.48 -9.39
CA PHE A 1124 -2.72 37.56 -10.35
C PHE A 1124 -2.98 37.10 -11.80
N HIS A 1125 -2.47 35.92 -12.19
CA HIS A 1125 -2.73 35.32 -13.51
C HIS A 1125 -4.22 35.08 -13.75
N ARG A 1126 -4.95 34.59 -12.73
CA ARG A 1126 -6.40 34.45 -12.79
C ARG A 1126 -7.09 35.80 -12.99
N ALA A 1127 -6.67 36.84 -12.28
CA ALA A 1127 -7.23 38.19 -12.44
C ALA A 1127 -6.99 38.75 -13.86
N LEU A 1128 -5.79 38.55 -14.43
CA LEU A 1128 -5.44 38.96 -15.80
C LEU A 1128 -6.27 38.23 -16.86
N ASN A 1129 -6.46 36.91 -16.74
CA ASN A 1129 -7.30 36.15 -17.68
C ASN A 1129 -8.75 36.67 -17.69
N VAL A 1130 -9.29 37.04 -16.53
CA VAL A 1130 -10.64 37.62 -16.43
C VAL A 1130 -10.68 39.04 -17.03
N LEU A 1131 -9.64 39.86 -16.84
CA LEU A 1131 -9.53 41.18 -17.48
C LEU A 1131 -9.48 41.06 -19.00
N TYR A 1132 -8.65 40.15 -19.54
CA TYR A 1132 -8.56 39.89 -20.98
C TYR A 1132 -9.93 39.52 -21.55
N ALA A 1133 -10.60 38.54 -20.95
CA ALA A 1133 -11.92 38.09 -21.39
C ALA A 1133 -12.95 39.23 -21.39
N ARG A 1134 -13.01 40.04 -20.32
CA ARG A 1134 -13.93 41.18 -20.23
C ARG A 1134 -13.61 42.30 -21.22
N SER A 1135 -12.33 42.58 -21.46
CA SER A 1135 -11.90 43.62 -22.41
C SER A 1135 -12.23 43.28 -23.87
N ASN A 1136 -12.40 41.99 -24.18
CA ASN A 1136 -12.71 41.48 -25.51
C ASN A 1136 -14.20 41.11 -25.71
N GLN A 1137 -15.09 41.44 -24.77
CA GLN A 1137 -16.53 41.14 -24.90
C GLN A 1137 -17.23 41.95 -26.01
N LEU A 1138 -18.11 41.27 -26.75
CA LEU A 1138 -19.05 41.88 -27.68
C LEU A 1138 -20.35 42.24 -26.97
N TRP A 1139 -20.86 43.44 -27.26
CA TRP A 1139 -22.11 43.92 -26.70
C TRP A 1139 -23.19 43.95 -27.77
N VAL A 1140 -24.31 43.29 -27.49
CA VAL A 1140 -25.52 43.39 -28.32
C VAL A 1140 -26.17 44.74 -28.03
N THR A 1141 -26.30 45.56 -29.06
CA THR A 1141 -26.91 46.90 -28.96
C THR A 1141 -28.36 46.92 -29.41
N LYS A 1142 -28.75 46.01 -30.32
CA LYS A 1142 -30.11 45.89 -30.82
C LYS A 1142 -30.37 44.47 -31.34
N VAL A 1143 -31.55 43.93 -31.07
CA VAL A 1143 -32.09 42.70 -31.69
C VAL A 1143 -33.37 43.08 -32.42
N VAL A 1144 -33.48 42.67 -33.68
CA VAL A 1144 -34.68 42.91 -34.50
C VAL A 1144 -35.19 41.57 -35.01
N ASP A 1145 -36.46 41.30 -34.75
CA ASP A 1145 -37.18 40.18 -35.32
C ASP A 1145 -37.52 40.48 -36.79
N SER A 1146 -36.91 39.73 -37.70
CA SER A 1146 -37.01 39.95 -39.15
C SER A 1146 -38.41 39.65 -39.72
N GLY A 1147 -39.17 38.73 -39.10
CA GLY A 1147 -40.49 38.28 -39.57
C GLY A 1147 -41.68 38.90 -38.83
N TRP A 1148 -41.43 39.87 -37.94
CA TRP A 1148 -42.48 40.51 -37.11
C TRP A 1148 -43.54 41.25 -37.95
N LYS A 1149 -43.11 41.88 -39.05
CA LYS A 1149 -43.99 42.69 -39.91
C LYS A 1149 -44.99 41.82 -40.67
N GLU A 1150 -44.59 40.67 -41.22
CA GLU A 1150 -45.51 39.77 -41.91
C GLU A 1150 -46.52 39.11 -40.96
N ARG A 1151 -46.10 38.74 -39.74
CA ARG A 1151 -47.00 38.12 -38.74
C ARG A 1151 -48.10 39.06 -38.26
N ILE A 1152 -47.78 40.32 -37.96
CA ILE A 1152 -48.79 41.31 -37.54
C ILE A 1152 -49.80 41.57 -38.65
N LEU A 1153 -49.36 41.64 -39.92
CA LEU A 1153 -50.25 41.86 -41.06
C LEU A 1153 -51.15 40.64 -41.36
N GLN A 1154 -50.75 39.43 -40.95
CA GLN A 1154 -51.60 38.24 -40.99
C GLN A 1154 -52.67 38.23 -39.88
N ASP A 1155 -52.29 38.56 -38.65
CA ASP A 1155 -53.20 38.53 -37.50
C ASP A 1155 -54.16 39.73 -37.47
N TYR A 1156 -53.75 40.86 -38.06
CA TYR A 1156 -54.53 42.10 -38.12
C TYR A 1156 -54.39 42.76 -39.50
N PRO A 1157 -55.17 42.31 -40.51
CA PRO A 1157 -55.21 42.92 -41.83
C PRO A 1157 -55.56 44.41 -41.77
N VAL A 1158 -55.04 45.21 -42.70
CA VAL A 1158 -55.35 46.65 -42.81
C VAL A 1158 -56.87 46.86 -42.90
N GLY A 1159 -57.43 47.68 -42.00
CA GLY A 1159 -58.89 47.87 -41.86
C GLY A 1159 -59.58 47.02 -40.78
N SER A 1160 -58.82 46.25 -39.99
CA SER A 1160 -59.35 45.48 -38.86
C SER A 1160 -59.77 46.38 -37.71
N LYS A 1161 -60.98 46.15 -37.18
CA LYS A 1161 -61.47 46.81 -35.95
C LYS A 1161 -61.01 46.04 -34.72
N VAL A 1162 -60.23 46.69 -33.86
CA VAL A 1162 -59.69 46.07 -32.64
C VAL A 1162 -60.08 46.86 -31.39
N GLN A 1163 -60.41 46.17 -30.30
CA GLN A 1163 -60.66 46.81 -28.99
C GLN A 1163 -59.34 46.98 -28.25
N GLY A 1164 -58.95 48.23 -28.00
CA GLY A 1164 -57.74 48.59 -27.24
C GLY A 1164 -58.06 49.31 -25.94
N ARG A 1165 -57.19 49.16 -24.93
CA ARG A 1165 -57.26 49.89 -23.66
C ARG A 1165 -56.37 51.13 -23.72
N VAL A 1166 -56.93 52.31 -23.42
CA VAL A 1166 -56.12 53.55 -23.34
C VAL A 1166 -55.15 53.44 -22.18
N ILE A 1167 -53.85 53.61 -22.46
CA ILE A 1167 -52.78 53.57 -21.45
C ILE A 1167 -52.09 54.92 -21.26
N GLY A 1168 -52.24 55.85 -22.21
CA GLY A 1168 -51.67 57.19 -22.10
C GLY A 1168 -52.35 58.20 -23.03
N SER A 1169 -52.32 59.47 -22.67
CA SER A 1169 -52.85 60.58 -23.46
C SER A 1169 -51.84 61.73 -23.46
N ILE A 1170 -51.50 62.24 -24.65
CA ILE A 1170 -50.64 63.41 -24.83
C ILE A 1170 -51.31 64.39 -25.79
N SER A 1171 -50.83 65.63 -25.86
CA SER A 1171 -51.46 66.70 -26.64
C SER A 1171 -51.69 66.37 -28.12
N ALA A 1172 -50.85 65.50 -28.69
CA ALA A 1172 -50.92 65.05 -30.08
C ALA A 1172 -51.87 63.85 -30.34
N GLY A 1173 -52.32 63.11 -29.32
CA GLY A 1173 -53.08 61.88 -29.53
C GLY A 1173 -53.17 60.92 -28.32
N LEU A 1174 -53.69 59.72 -28.55
CA LEU A 1174 -53.89 58.67 -27.54
C LEU A 1174 -52.96 57.48 -27.78
N THR A 1175 -52.38 56.93 -26.71
CA THR A 1175 -51.62 55.67 -26.75
C THR A 1175 -52.48 54.53 -26.20
N LEU A 1176 -52.57 53.45 -26.96
CA LEU A 1176 -53.47 52.32 -26.74
C LEU A 1176 -52.69 51.01 -26.66
N TRP A 1177 -53.11 50.17 -25.73
CA TRP A 1177 -52.66 48.79 -25.62
C TRP A 1177 -53.69 47.88 -26.29
N ILE A 1178 -53.31 47.26 -27.41
CA ILE A 1178 -54.21 46.42 -28.23
C ILE A 1178 -54.11 44.95 -27.79
N SER A 1179 -52.90 44.48 -27.51
CA SER A 1179 -52.64 43.15 -26.96
C SER A 1179 -51.34 43.19 -26.14
N PRO A 1180 -51.00 42.16 -25.34
CA PRO A 1180 -49.80 42.16 -24.50
C PRO A 1180 -48.48 42.47 -25.24
N SER A 1181 -48.45 42.29 -26.55
CA SER A 1181 -47.30 42.50 -27.44
C SER A 1181 -47.46 43.66 -28.43
N LEU A 1182 -48.55 44.45 -28.36
CA LEU A 1182 -48.86 45.48 -29.34
C LEU A 1182 -49.38 46.80 -28.71
N GLU A 1183 -48.61 47.87 -28.87
CA GLU A 1183 -48.98 49.25 -28.50
C GLU A 1183 -49.09 50.14 -29.75
N ALA A 1184 -50.12 50.97 -29.80
CA ALA A 1184 -50.39 51.87 -30.92
C ALA A 1184 -50.64 53.30 -30.46
N PHE A 1185 -50.27 54.27 -31.29
CA PHE A 1185 -50.55 55.70 -31.09
C PHE A 1185 -51.52 56.21 -32.14
N ILE A 1186 -52.58 56.90 -31.69
CA ILE A 1186 -53.62 57.49 -32.53
C ILE A 1186 -53.55 59.01 -32.45
N PRO A 1187 -53.26 59.70 -33.58
CA PRO A 1187 -53.35 61.14 -33.68
C PRO A 1187 -54.76 61.65 -33.35
N ARG A 1188 -54.85 62.79 -32.67
CA ARG A 1188 -56.11 63.37 -32.18
C ARG A 1188 -57.14 63.68 -33.29
N SER A 1189 -56.70 63.77 -34.54
CA SER A 1189 -57.57 63.96 -35.72
C SER A 1189 -58.38 62.73 -36.12
N LEU A 1190 -58.06 61.54 -35.60
CA LEU A 1190 -58.64 60.25 -35.99
C LEU A 1190 -59.54 59.61 -34.92
N THR A 1191 -59.87 60.34 -33.85
CA THR A 1191 -60.72 59.82 -32.76
C THR A 1191 -62.21 60.09 -33.03
N PHE A 1192 -62.98 59.06 -33.42
CA PHE A 1192 -64.45 59.09 -33.42
C PHE A 1192 -65.00 57.75 -32.86
N ASP A 1193 -65.90 57.83 -31.89
CA ASP A 1193 -66.72 56.72 -31.33
C ASP A 1193 -66.01 55.48 -30.72
N GLY A 1194 -64.77 55.63 -30.23
CA GLY A 1194 -64.18 54.63 -29.33
C GLY A 1194 -63.86 53.26 -29.97
N MET A 1195 -63.88 53.16 -31.30
CA MET A 1195 -63.42 52.00 -32.05
C MET A 1195 -62.14 52.33 -32.82
N LEU A 1196 -61.17 51.40 -32.78
CA LEU A 1196 -59.88 51.54 -33.44
C LEU A 1196 -59.94 50.95 -34.84
N ASP A 1197 -59.66 51.77 -35.87
CA ASP A 1197 -59.48 51.29 -37.24
C ASP A 1197 -58.00 51.43 -37.62
N LEU A 1198 -57.32 50.29 -37.85
CA LEU A 1198 -55.92 50.24 -38.26
C LEU A 1198 -55.80 50.66 -39.73
N SER A 1199 -55.97 51.96 -39.97
CA SER A 1199 -55.89 52.61 -41.27
C SER A 1199 -54.51 53.24 -41.49
N ILE A 1200 -54.21 53.50 -42.77
CA ILE A 1200 -52.96 54.11 -43.24
C ILE A 1200 -52.68 55.40 -42.43
N GLY A 1201 -51.48 55.49 -41.84
CA GLY A 1201 -51.12 56.61 -40.96
C GLY A 1201 -51.16 56.30 -39.46
N THR A 1202 -51.67 55.15 -39.04
CA THR A 1202 -51.60 54.70 -37.63
C THR A 1202 -50.17 54.33 -37.28
N GLU A 1203 -49.64 54.82 -36.16
CA GLU A 1203 -48.28 54.53 -35.72
C GLU A 1203 -48.28 53.39 -34.70
N ILE A 1204 -47.68 52.25 -35.05
CA ILE A 1204 -47.62 51.05 -34.20
C ILE A 1204 -46.18 50.86 -33.76
N ALA A 1205 -45.94 50.84 -32.45
CA ALA A 1205 -44.60 50.74 -31.85
C ALA A 1205 -43.55 51.68 -32.49
N GLY A 1206 -43.95 52.90 -32.88
CA GLY A 1206 -43.07 53.92 -33.45
C GLY A 1206 -42.82 53.83 -34.97
N LYS A 1207 -43.66 53.12 -35.73
CA LYS A 1207 -43.63 53.07 -37.21
C LYS A 1207 -45.01 53.24 -37.82
N VAL A 1208 -45.10 54.05 -38.87
CA VAL A 1208 -46.35 54.39 -39.57
C VAL A 1208 -46.76 53.25 -40.51
N VAL A 1209 -48.05 52.87 -40.51
CA VAL A 1209 -48.62 51.94 -41.50
C VAL A 1209 -48.66 52.64 -42.87
N GLU A 1210 -47.75 52.24 -43.78
CA GLU A 1210 -47.63 52.79 -45.14
C GLU A 1210 -48.63 52.15 -46.12
N ALA A 1211 -49.10 52.95 -47.08
CA ALA A 1211 -50.13 52.58 -48.05
C ALA A 1211 -49.66 51.54 -49.08
N ASN A 1212 -50.56 50.65 -49.49
CA ASN A 1212 -50.37 49.82 -50.68
C ASN A 1212 -50.60 50.69 -51.94
N GLU A 1213 -49.63 50.75 -52.85
CA GLU A 1213 -49.50 51.78 -53.92
C GLU A 1213 -50.68 51.88 -54.91
N GLU A 1214 -51.56 50.88 -55.01
CA GLU A 1214 -52.66 50.90 -55.98
C GLU A 1214 -53.82 51.86 -55.64
N ARG A 1215 -53.99 52.28 -54.37
CA ARG A 1215 -55.06 53.22 -53.98
C ARG A 1215 -54.67 54.70 -54.06
N THR A 1216 -53.38 55.02 -54.07
CA THR A 1216 -52.88 56.39 -54.14
C THR A 1216 -53.15 57.04 -55.50
N ASN A 1217 -53.15 56.24 -56.58
CA ASN A 1217 -53.40 56.73 -57.94
C ASN A 1217 -54.87 57.07 -58.22
N LEU A 1218 -55.84 56.52 -57.47
CA LEU A 1218 -57.26 56.82 -57.68
C LEU A 1218 -57.71 58.13 -57.01
N ILE A 1219 -56.99 58.57 -55.97
CA ILE A 1219 -57.28 59.83 -55.25
C ILE A 1219 -56.58 61.01 -55.94
N LEU A 1220 -55.43 60.80 -56.57
CA LEU A 1220 -54.76 61.83 -57.38
C LEU A 1220 -55.45 62.14 -58.73
N SER A 1221 -56.41 61.31 -59.17
CA SER A 1221 -57.20 61.57 -60.39
C SER A 1221 -58.58 62.21 -60.12
N ALA A 1222 -58.97 62.39 -58.86
CA ALA A 1222 -60.21 63.05 -58.46
C ALA A 1222 -59.99 64.43 -57.80
N LEU A 1223 -58.73 64.87 -57.73
CA LEU A 1223 -58.27 66.25 -57.52
C LEU A 1223 -57.74 66.77 -58.85
#